data_AF-A0A9J7ZKN0-F1
#
_entry.id   AF-A0A9J7ZKN0-F1
#
_cell.length_a   1.000
_cell.length_b   1.000
_cell.length_c   1.000
_cell.angle_alpha   90.00
_cell.angle_beta   90.00
_cell.angle_gamma   90.00
#
_symmetry.space_group_name_H-M   'P 1'
#
loop_
_entity.id
_entity.type
_entity.pdbx_description
1 polymer ?
#
loop_
_entity_poly.entity_id
_entity_poly.type
_entity_poly.pdbx_seq_one_letter_code
_entity_poly.pdbx_strand_id
1 'polypeptide(L)'
;ILRCHTDNHEAKKRLGHVTVVVVGGTGDLARKYLWQGFFQLYADQVGKGHTFSFYGGGLSPSEKGTPLLFGILKELACPQELSAERCTLVKDQFLHLSKYHQLKTTEDYEKLSQQIKQQLGQEGMVEAGRLFYLSVPAFAYADIAEKINNTCRPPSDAWLRVVLEKPFGHNLYSAQALDKKLSDQLKEKEMYRIDHYLGKQVVSKILPFRKENKKLLDPIWNKHHIERIEIVLKETLDAKGRIQFYDQYGVIRDVLQNHLTEVMTLLLMNLPANLSNSMEILQNKLNFLASLQHVDNSNAVVGQYQAYNGEVQEELNKTNDYFSLTPTFAGVVINVNNAQYEGIPIFMTSGKALDERVSYARVLFKNNVFCIQDPKNVQCKSKQIIFYLGHGNLQYPAILVSKNLFKPELLNSGDWKEVTEYKDVNVLGLPLCDYYIQSPVTPREAYCELISHVFLGRKDSFISAEGLLASWAFWTPLLEGLSRVFPRVYPGGEANGNLLNFQLQGHQVAFSHEAVVNVINPSTEDNFQVMQGKYRSSEMVSAWAQELVERLASDLLLAAEEAIREEGQFHLALSGGSSPVALLRALALNLYTFPWRNTHIWQVDERCVPHTETGSNFRSIHDLLLQYIHIPYFNIHPMPVHLTQRLCVEEDGGPALYEKEINKHVNGSNFHYVLLGVGQDGHTASLFQDTKLENDEERLVILTESPIKPHQRMSLTFTAINRARRVGVLIMGKSKHELVSQLSRIKGESSKYPITKVQPKTGTLIWYIDYDALLG
;
A
#
# COMPACT_ATOMS: atom_id res chain seq x y z
N ILE A 1 47.80 33.31 -13.65
CA ILE A 1 48.43 31.97 -13.69
C ILE A 1 48.00 31.24 -12.42
N LEU A 2 46.89 30.51 -12.47
CA LEU A 2 46.44 29.56 -11.45
C LEU A 2 45.60 28.55 -12.23
N ARG A 3 46.25 27.43 -12.61
CA ARG A 3 45.65 26.34 -13.39
C ARG A 3 44.72 25.58 -12.46
N CYS A 4 43.41 25.71 -12.67
CA CYS A 4 42.45 24.70 -12.23
C CYS A 4 42.70 23.45 -13.08
N HIS A 5 43.27 22.42 -12.46
CA HIS A 5 43.28 21.07 -13.02
C HIS A 5 41.84 20.58 -13.11
N THR A 6 41.28 20.62 -14.31
CA THR A 6 40.09 19.86 -14.66
C THR A 6 40.50 18.40 -14.76
N ASP A 7 40.24 17.61 -13.72
CA ASP A 7 40.28 16.14 -13.78
C ASP A 7 39.11 15.64 -14.62
N ASN A 8 39.22 15.85 -15.94
CA ASN A 8 38.37 15.21 -16.93
C ASN A 8 38.98 13.83 -17.22
N HIS A 9 38.96 12.94 -16.22
CA HIS A 9 39.28 11.54 -16.43
C HIS A 9 38.06 10.85 -17.06
N GLU A 10 37.95 10.94 -18.38
CA GLU A 10 37.42 9.80 -19.13
C GLU A 10 38.16 8.56 -18.61
N ALA A 11 37.42 7.62 -18.02
CA ALA A 11 37.98 6.37 -17.56
C ALA A 11 38.59 5.65 -18.77
N LYS A 12 39.88 5.86 -19.03
CA LYS A 12 40.68 5.02 -19.93
C LYS A 12 40.39 3.59 -19.51
N LYS A 13 39.71 2.82 -20.37
CA LYS A 13 39.42 1.40 -20.14
C LYS A 13 40.74 0.72 -19.80
N ARG A 14 40.93 0.43 -18.51
CA ARG A 14 42.10 -0.30 -18.06
C ARG A 14 41.86 -1.75 -18.47
N LEU A 15 42.50 -2.15 -19.57
CA LEU A 15 42.53 -3.53 -20.01
C LEU A 15 43.16 -4.37 -18.88
N GLY A 16 42.53 -5.50 -18.57
CA GLY A 16 42.91 -6.32 -17.42
C GLY A 16 41.74 -7.17 -16.91
N HIS A 17 41.98 -7.85 -15.80
CA HIS A 17 41.06 -8.82 -15.21
C HIS A 17 40.02 -8.14 -14.32
N VAL A 18 38.76 -8.52 -14.46
CA VAL A 18 37.66 -8.05 -13.61
C VAL A 18 37.05 -9.19 -12.83
N THR A 19 37.09 -9.08 -11.50
CA THR A 19 36.44 -10.04 -10.61
C THR A 19 35.04 -9.56 -10.25
N VAL A 20 34.04 -10.41 -10.44
CA VAL A 20 32.64 -10.16 -10.09
C VAL A 20 32.23 -11.10 -8.97
N VAL A 21 31.67 -10.55 -7.90
CA VAL A 21 31.16 -11.30 -6.75
C VAL A 21 29.70 -10.95 -6.54
N VAL A 22 28.80 -11.92 -6.70
CA VAL A 22 27.37 -11.75 -6.44
C VAL A 22 27.05 -12.32 -5.06
N VAL A 23 26.99 -11.45 -4.05
CA VAL A 23 26.62 -11.83 -2.68
C VAL A 23 25.11 -12.06 -2.64
N GLY A 24 24.67 -13.21 -2.14
CA GLY A 24 23.31 -13.70 -2.36
C GLY A 24 23.14 -14.37 -3.73
N GLY A 25 24.22 -14.92 -4.31
CA GLY A 25 24.26 -15.42 -5.69
C GLY A 25 23.34 -16.60 -6.02
N THR A 26 22.74 -17.25 -5.03
CA THR A 26 21.73 -18.30 -5.20
C THR A 26 20.30 -17.84 -4.90
N GLY A 27 20.10 -16.55 -4.58
CA GLY A 27 18.81 -15.96 -4.30
C GLY A 27 17.95 -15.69 -5.55
N ASP A 28 16.68 -15.33 -5.33
CA ASP A 28 15.71 -15.16 -6.41
C ASP A 28 16.08 -14.08 -7.43
N LEU A 29 16.55 -12.92 -6.96
CA LEU A 29 16.97 -11.83 -7.84
C LEU A 29 18.17 -12.24 -8.71
N ALA A 30 19.15 -12.90 -8.10
CA ALA A 30 20.34 -13.39 -8.79
C ALA A 30 19.97 -14.38 -9.90
N ARG A 31 19.12 -15.36 -9.57
CA ARG A 31 18.62 -16.38 -10.50
C ARG A 31 17.81 -15.78 -11.65
N LYS A 32 16.87 -14.87 -11.35
CA LYS A 32 15.94 -14.33 -12.35
C LYS A 32 16.59 -13.30 -13.29
N TYR A 33 17.56 -12.51 -12.79
CA TYR A 33 18.05 -11.33 -13.53
C TYR A 33 19.57 -11.19 -13.55
N LEU A 34 20.25 -11.27 -12.40
CA LEU A 34 21.65 -10.82 -12.32
C LEU A 34 22.60 -11.71 -13.12
N TRP A 35 22.48 -13.03 -13.02
CA TRP A 35 23.36 -13.93 -13.78
C TRP A 35 23.15 -13.82 -15.28
N GLN A 36 21.92 -13.57 -15.74
CA GLN A 36 21.65 -13.27 -17.15
C GLN A 36 22.32 -11.97 -17.59
N GLY A 37 22.26 -10.92 -16.77
CA GLY A 37 22.93 -9.65 -17.04
C GLY A 37 24.46 -9.76 -17.03
N PHE A 38 25.04 -10.53 -16.10
CA PHE A 38 26.49 -10.78 -16.09
C PHE A 38 26.94 -11.67 -17.24
N PHE A 39 26.12 -12.63 -17.67
CA PHE A 39 26.40 -13.42 -18.86
C PHE A 39 26.35 -12.57 -20.13
N GLN A 40 25.38 -11.67 -20.26
CA GLN A 40 25.35 -10.68 -21.35
C GLN A 40 26.59 -9.79 -21.33
N LEU A 41 26.97 -9.25 -20.16
CA LEU A 41 28.19 -8.45 -20.01
C LEU A 41 29.43 -9.24 -20.47
N TYR A 42 29.56 -10.49 -20.04
CA TYR A 42 30.66 -11.36 -20.43
C TYR A 42 30.68 -11.58 -21.94
N ALA A 43 29.54 -11.95 -22.54
CA ALA A 43 29.39 -12.14 -23.97
C ALA A 43 29.76 -10.88 -24.78
N ASP A 44 29.43 -9.70 -24.26
CA ASP A 44 29.74 -8.42 -24.91
C ASP A 44 31.21 -8.03 -24.81
N GLN A 45 31.92 -8.45 -23.75
CA GLN A 45 33.31 -8.06 -23.48
C GLN A 45 34.35 -9.12 -23.83
N VAL A 46 33.96 -10.39 -23.97
CA VAL A 46 34.88 -11.48 -24.32
C VAL A 46 35.55 -11.19 -25.68
N GLY A 47 36.87 -11.30 -25.73
CA GLY A 47 37.67 -10.96 -26.90
C GLY A 47 37.95 -9.46 -27.11
N LYS A 48 37.43 -8.56 -26.26
CA LYS A 48 37.71 -7.11 -26.30
C LYS A 48 38.82 -6.67 -25.33
N GLY A 49 39.63 -7.62 -24.86
CA GLY A 49 40.80 -7.39 -23.99
C GLY A 49 40.51 -7.33 -22.49
N HIS A 50 39.34 -7.78 -22.05
CA HIS A 50 39.01 -8.03 -20.64
C HIS A 50 38.96 -9.53 -20.37
N THR A 51 39.45 -9.95 -19.20
CA THR A 51 39.25 -11.28 -18.64
C THR A 51 38.41 -11.18 -17.37
N PHE A 52 37.73 -12.27 -17.00
CA PHE A 52 36.76 -12.26 -15.91
C PHE A 52 36.90 -13.48 -14.99
N SER A 53 36.47 -13.31 -13.74
CA SER A 53 36.12 -14.41 -12.84
C SER A 53 34.85 -14.04 -12.10
N PHE A 54 33.96 -15.02 -11.95
CA PHE A 54 32.65 -14.83 -11.35
C PHE A 54 32.53 -15.68 -10.09
N TYR A 55 32.06 -15.07 -9.01
CA TYR A 55 31.85 -15.75 -7.73
C TYR A 55 30.41 -15.56 -7.27
N GLY A 56 29.67 -16.66 -7.11
CA GLY A 56 28.41 -16.66 -6.38
C GLY A 56 28.68 -16.82 -4.89
N GLY A 57 28.27 -15.84 -4.09
CA GLY A 57 28.47 -15.83 -2.64
C GLY A 57 27.18 -16.09 -1.88
N GLY A 58 27.21 -16.88 -0.80
CA GLY A 58 26.04 -17.10 0.04
C GLY A 58 26.38 -17.60 1.45
N LEU A 59 25.39 -17.69 2.32
CA LEU A 59 25.60 -18.17 3.71
C LEU A 59 25.79 -19.69 3.80
N SER A 60 25.31 -20.43 2.80
CA SER A 60 25.40 -21.89 2.77
C SER A 60 26.83 -22.38 2.53
N PRO A 61 27.23 -23.52 3.12
CA PRO A 61 28.50 -24.17 2.80
C PRO A 61 28.63 -24.48 1.30
N SER A 62 29.87 -24.50 0.80
CA SER A 62 30.15 -24.65 -0.63
C SER A 62 29.64 -25.96 -1.22
N GLU A 63 29.55 -27.04 -0.44
CA GLU A 63 29.00 -28.33 -0.86
C GLU A 63 27.52 -28.22 -1.26
N LYS A 64 26.78 -27.31 -0.61
CA LYS A 64 25.36 -27.04 -0.93
C LYS A 64 25.20 -25.94 -1.97
N GLY A 65 26.01 -24.88 -1.90
CA GLY A 65 25.88 -23.73 -2.78
C GLY A 65 26.36 -23.97 -4.22
N THR A 66 27.41 -24.77 -4.41
CA THR A 66 28.01 -25.01 -5.73
C THR A 66 27.03 -25.67 -6.71
N PRO A 67 26.30 -26.76 -6.34
CA PRO A 67 25.33 -27.38 -7.24
C PRO A 67 24.16 -26.43 -7.58
N LEU A 68 23.72 -25.61 -6.63
CA LEU A 68 22.64 -24.64 -6.84
C LEU A 68 23.06 -23.55 -7.84
N LEU A 69 24.24 -22.95 -7.65
CA LEU A 69 24.78 -21.97 -8.59
C LEU A 69 24.93 -22.58 -9.99
N PHE A 70 25.49 -23.78 -10.08
CA PHE A 70 25.65 -24.47 -11.36
C PHE A 70 24.33 -24.71 -12.09
N GLY A 71 23.27 -25.10 -11.37
CA GLY A 71 21.92 -25.23 -11.93
C GLY A 71 21.40 -23.90 -12.51
N ILE A 72 21.55 -22.81 -11.76
CA ILE A 72 21.14 -21.47 -12.20
C ILE A 72 21.88 -21.06 -13.48
N LEU A 73 23.21 -21.23 -13.52
CA LEU A 73 24.01 -20.82 -14.67
C LEU A 73 23.74 -21.67 -15.93
N LYS A 74 23.31 -22.92 -15.77
CA LYS A 74 22.89 -23.78 -16.87
C LYS A 74 21.60 -23.31 -17.55
N GLU A 75 20.72 -22.63 -16.83
CA GLU A 75 19.43 -22.16 -17.34
C GLU A 75 19.51 -20.83 -18.11
N LEU A 76 20.69 -20.18 -18.13
CA LEU A 76 20.88 -18.89 -18.78
C LEU A 76 20.55 -18.92 -20.28
N ALA A 77 19.83 -17.92 -20.75
CA ALA A 77 19.44 -17.78 -22.15
C ALA A 77 20.57 -17.14 -22.98
N CYS A 78 20.67 -17.55 -24.23
CA CYS A 78 21.60 -16.93 -25.18
C CYS A 78 21.17 -15.51 -25.55
N PRO A 79 22.09 -14.53 -25.54
CA PRO A 79 21.89 -13.24 -26.19
C PRO A 79 21.43 -13.41 -27.63
N GLN A 80 20.47 -12.61 -28.08
CA GLN A 80 19.91 -12.70 -29.43
C GLN A 80 20.94 -12.35 -30.52
N GLU A 81 21.95 -11.56 -30.15
CA GLU A 81 23.03 -11.12 -31.04
C GLU A 81 24.08 -12.21 -31.30
N LEU A 82 24.04 -13.34 -30.58
CA LEU A 82 24.98 -14.44 -30.74
C LEU A 82 24.38 -15.59 -31.56
N SER A 83 25.19 -16.18 -32.45
CA SER A 83 24.85 -17.46 -33.07
C SER A 83 24.80 -18.57 -32.02
N ALA A 84 23.99 -19.61 -32.27
CA ALA A 84 23.82 -20.72 -31.34
C ALA A 84 25.15 -21.42 -30.99
N GLU A 85 26.02 -21.62 -31.98
CA GLU A 85 27.35 -22.22 -31.81
C GLU A 85 28.25 -21.37 -30.91
N ARG A 86 28.32 -20.06 -31.19
CA ARG A 86 29.13 -19.13 -30.39
C ARG A 86 28.58 -19.01 -28.97
N CYS A 87 27.26 -18.96 -28.82
CA CYS A 87 26.66 -18.91 -27.50
C CYS A 87 27.01 -20.15 -26.67
N THR A 88 26.98 -21.34 -27.27
CA THR A 88 27.31 -22.59 -26.56
C THR A 88 28.73 -22.53 -26.01
N LEU A 89 29.70 -22.11 -26.82
CA LEU A 89 31.09 -21.94 -26.40
C LEU A 89 31.25 -20.90 -25.29
N VAL A 90 30.64 -19.71 -25.47
CA VAL A 90 30.75 -18.61 -24.50
C VAL A 90 30.05 -18.98 -23.17
N LYS A 91 28.93 -19.71 -23.23
CA LYS A 91 28.23 -20.19 -22.03
C LYS A 91 29.05 -21.24 -21.28
N ASP A 92 29.68 -22.17 -21.98
CA ASP A 92 30.58 -23.16 -21.38
C ASP A 92 31.78 -22.48 -20.69
N GLN A 93 32.40 -21.50 -21.36
CA GLN A 93 33.46 -20.68 -20.75
C GLN A 93 32.95 -19.94 -19.51
N PHE A 94 31.77 -19.32 -19.58
CA PHE A 94 31.19 -18.60 -18.45
C PHE A 94 30.93 -19.52 -17.24
N LEU A 95 30.48 -20.75 -17.47
CA LEU A 95 30.33 -21.78 -16.43
C LEU A 95 31.68 -22.10 -15.78
N HIS A 96 32.73 -22.30 -16.57
CA HIS A 96 34.07 -22.59 -16.06
C HIS A 96 34.70 -21.43 -15.27
N LEU A 97 34.37 -20.19 -15.62
CA LEU A 97 34.83 -18.99 -14.93
C LEU A 97 34.02 -18.69 -13.65
N SER A 98 32.95 -19.43 -13.38
CA SER A 98 32.04 -19.21 -12.27
C SER A 98 32.25 -20.21 -11.13
N LYS A 99 32.41 -19.72 -9.90
CA LYS A 99 32.61 -20.55 -8.70
C LYS A 99 31.70 -20.10 -7.56
N TYR A 100 31.30 -21.01 -6.68
CA TYR A 100 30.59 -20.65 -5.46
C TYR A 100 31.55 -20.51 -4.28
N HIS A 101 31.28 -19.54 -3.40
CA HIS A 101 31.95 -19.38 -2.11
C HIS A 101 30.95 -19.14 -0.99
N GLN A 102 31.17 -19.79 0.16
CA GLN A 102 30.52 -19.37 1.40
C GLN A 102 31.08 -17.99 1.79
N LEU A 103 30.20 -17.04 2.09
CA LEU A 103 30.52 -15.66 2.50
C LEU A 103 29.71 -15.27 3.72
N LYS A 104 30.00 -15.88 4.87
CA LYS A 104 29.30 -15.64 6.14
C LYS A 104 30.15 -14.83 7.12
N THR A 105 31.39 -15.25 7.35
CA THR A 105 32.29 -14.65 8.34
C THR A 105 33.37 -13.79 7.70
N THR A 106 34.11 -13.02 8.49
CA THR A 106 35.27 -12.28 7.97
C THR A 106 36.33 -13.22 7.38
N GLU A 107 36.57 -14.39 7.98
CA GLU A 107 37.53 -15.36 7.46
C GLU A 107 37.13 -15.88 6.07
N ASP A 108 35.84 -16.01 5.79
CA ASP A 108 35.34 -16.40 4.47
C ASP A 108 35.71 -15.36 3.38
N TYR A 109 35.58 -14.07 3.69
CA TYR A 109 35.97 -12.99 2.80
C TYR A 109 37.50 -12.89 2.63
N GLU A 110 38.27 -13.16 3.69
CA GLU A 110 39.73 -13.27 3.61
C GLU A 110 40.17 -14.40 2.68
N LYS A 111 39.53 -15.59 2.80
CA LYS A 111 39.78 -16.72 1.90
C LYS A 111 39.46 -16.38 0.46
N LEU A 112 38.33 -15.73 0.19
CA LEU A 112 37.98 -15.25 -1.16
C LEU A 112 39.07 -14.30 -1.69
N SER A 113 39.50 -13.33 -0.87
CA SER A 113 40.54 -12.36 -1.24
C SER A 113 41.87 -13.04 -1.57
N GLN A 114 42.30 -14.01 -0.76
CA GLN A 114 43.50 -14.81 -0.98
C GLN A 114 43.40 -15.61 -2.27
N GLN A 115 42.27 -16.25 -2.53
CA GLN A 115 42.05 -17.02 -3.75
C GLN A 115 42.10 -16.14 -5.01
N ILE A 116 41.47 -14.96 -4.98
CA ILE A 116 41.54 -14.02 -6.12
C ILE A 116 42.99 -13.64 -6.38
N LYS A 117 43.75 -13.27 -5.34
CA LYS A 117 45.18 -12.91 -5.48
C LYS A 117 46.00 -14.07 -6.04
N GLN A 118 45.78 -15.29 -5.55
CA GLN A 118 46.50 -16.48 -6.02
C GLN A 118 46.21 -16.76 -7.49
N GLN A 119 44.94 -16.73 -7.89
CA GLN A 119 44.53 -16.99 -9.27
C GLN A 119 45.15 -15.96 -10.23
N LEU A 120 45.06 -14.67 -9.90
CA LEU A 120 45.65 -13.60 -10.71
C LEU A 120 47.17 -13.72 -10.82
N GLY A 121 47.84 -14.07 -9.71
CA GLY A 121 49.29 -14.28 -9.69
C GLY A 121 49.74 -15.48 -10.52
N GLN A 122 49.02 -16.60 -10.45
CA GLN A 122 49.32 -17.82 -11.22
C GLN A 122 49.13 -17.62 -12.72
N GLU A 123 48.10 -16.86 -13.12
CA GLU A 123 47.77 -16.62 -14.53
C GLU A 123 48.48 -15.36 -15.10
N GLY A 124 49.31 -14.67 -14.31
CA GLY A 124 50.02 -13.47 -14.73
C GLY A 124 49.09 -12.30 -15.09
N MET A 125 47.90 -12.24 -14.49
CA MET A 125 46.87 -11.27 -14.81
C MET A 125 46.95 -10.02 -13.92
N VAL A 126 46.74 -8.85 -14.50
CA VAL A 126 46.64 -7.57 -13.78
C VAL A 126 45.17 -7.30 -13.43
N GLU A 127 44.86 -7.10 -12.15
CA GLU A 127 43.52 -6.74 -11.70
C GLU A 127 43.17 -5.33 -12.22
N ALA A 128 42.13 -5.23 -13.04
CA ALA A 128 41.57 -3.96 -13.48
C ALA A 128 40.51 -3.45 -12.48
N GLY A 129 39.75 -4.36 -11.87
CA GLY A 129 38.79 -4.00 -10.83
C GLY A 129 37.96 -5.15 -10.28
N ARG A 130 37.22 -4.83 -9.21
CA ARG A 130 36.39 -5.76 -8.45
C ARG A 130 34.98 -5.21 -8.27
N LEU A 131 33.98 -5.99 -8.66
CA LEU A 131 32.57 -5.65 -8.57
C LEU A 131 31.89 -6.58 -7.54
N PHE A 132 31.36 -6.02 -6.46
CA PHE A 132 30.49 -6.72 -5.53
C PHE A 132 29.04 -6.33 -5.78
N TYR A 133 28.17 -7.30 -6.08
CA TYR A 133 26.73 -7.09 -6.20
C TYR A 133 26.04 -7.64 -4.95
N LEU A 134 25.40 -6.78 -4.17
CA LEU A 134 24.75 -7.18 -2.91
C LEU A 134 23.27 -7.50 -3.16
N SER A 135 23.01 -8.73 -3.61
CA SER A 135 21.66 -9.29 -3.77
C SER A 135 21.14 -9.91 -2.46
N VAL A 136 21.19 -9.12 -1.38
CA VAL A 136 20.83 -9.52 -0.01
C VAL A 136 19.95 -8.46 0.66
N PRO A 137 19.25 -8.79 1.75
CA PRO A 137 18.47 -7.81 2.50
C PRO A 137 19.31 -6.62 3.00
N ALA A 138 18.72 -5.42 2.97
CA ALA A 138 19.41 -4.16 3.28
C ALA A 138 20.04 -4.09 4.67
N PHE A 139 19.51 -4.82 5.66
CA PHE A 139 20.09 -4.88 7.01
C PHE A 139 21.52 -5.46 7.02
N ALA A 140 21.88 -6.25 6.02
CA ALA A 140 23.20 -6.88 5.92
C ALA A 140 24.25 -5.98 5.24
N TYR A 141 23.86 -4.87 4.61
CA TYR A 141 24.77 -4.08 3.78
C TYR A 141 25.95 -3.48 4.56
N ALA A 142 25.73 -2.95 5.76
CA ALA A 142 26.79 -2.34 6.55
C ALA A 142 27.87 -3.36 6.95
N ASP A 143 27.46 -4.53 7.44
CA ASP A 143 28.36 -5.62 7.84
C ASP A 143 29.14 -6.20 6.64
N ILE A 144 28.48 -6.36 5.48
CA ILE A 144 29.15 -6.82 4.26
C ILE A 144 30.12 -5.74 3.74
N ALA A 145 29.73 -4.47 3.77
CA ALA A 145 30.59 -3.36 3.36
C ALA A 145 31.85 -3.27 4.23
N GLU A 146 31.72 -3.45 5.54
CA GLU A 146 32.85 -3.54 6.48
C GLU A 146 33.78 -4.72 6.13
N LYS A 147 33.24 -5.92 5.90
CA LYS A 147 34.03 -7.09 5.49
C LYS A 147 34.77 -6.85 4.16
N ILE A 148 34.10 -6.25 3.18
CA ILE A 148 34.72 -5.88 1.89
C ILE A 148 35.86 -4.88 2.10
N ASN A 149 35.60 -3.83 2.89
CA ASN A 149 36.56 -2.76 3.18
C ASN A 149 37.83 -3.31 3.86
N ASN A 150 37.66 -4.21 4.82
CA ASN A 150 38.75 -4.75 5.62
C ASN A 150 39.57 -5.84 4.90
N THR A 151 38.95 -6.65 4.04
CA THR A 151 39.60 -7.89 3.55
C THR A 151 39.67 -8.01 2.04
N CYS A 152 38.71 -7.42 1.30
CA CYS A 152 38.52 -7.66 -0.13
C CYS A 152 38.72 -6.45 -1.03
N ARG A 153 39.29 -5.34 -0.54
CA ARG A 153 39.66 -4.23 -1.43
C ARG A 153 40.72 -4.68 -2.46
N PRO A 154 40.57 -4.32 -3.74
CA PRO A 154 41.58 -4.60 -4.75
C PRO A 154 42.80 -3.67 -4.54
N PRO A 155 43.93 -3.92 -5.23
CA PRO A 155 45.09 -3.02 -5.23
C PRO A 155 44.71 -1.57 -5.57
N SER A 156 45.49 -0.60 -5.09
CA SER A 156 45.17 0.84 -5.16
C SER A 156 44.93 1.39 -6.58
N ASP A 157 45.42 0.69 -7.58
CA ASP A 157 45.36 1.06 -8.99
C ASP A 157 44.18 0.38 -9.72
N ALA A 158 43.50 -0.58 -9.07
CA ALA A 158 42.27 -1.21 -9.53
C ALA A 158 41.03 -0.56 -8.90
N TRP A 159 39.91 -0.54 -9.62
CA TRP A 159 38.66 0.04 -9.10
C TRP A 159 37.88 -0.95 -8.23
N LEU A 160 37.17 -0.43 -7.22
CA LEU A 160 36.14 -1.16 -6.47
C LEU A 160 34.77 -0.58 -6.80
N ARG A 161 33.80 -1.45 -7.07
CA ARG A 161 32.40 -1.06 -7.25
C ARG A 161 31.49 -1.98 -6.44
N VAL A 162 30.63 -1.41 -5.62
CA VAL A 162 29.67 -2.12 -4.79
C VAL A 162 28.27 -1.72 -5.20
N VAL A 163 27.48 -2.67 -5.68
CA VAL A 163 26.10 -2.48 -6.13
C VAL A 163 25.16 -2.84 -4.99
N LEU A 164 24.24 -1.95 -4.69
CA LEU A 164 23.28 -2.05 -3.59
C LEU A 164 21.86 -2.06 -4.17
N GLU A 165 21.01 -2.96 -3.69
CA GLU A 165 19.60 -3.03 -4.09
C GLU A 165 18.69 -2.23 -3.16
N LYS A 166 17.53 -1.84 -3.69
CA LYS A 166 16.46 -1.32 -2.83
C LYS A 166 16.01 -2.45 -1.87
N PRO A 167 15.60 -2.13 -0.63
CA PRO A 167 15.27 -0.80 -0.10
C PRO A 167 16.44 -0.05 0.54
N PHE A 168 16.47 1.29 0.36
CA PHE A 168 17.45 2.17 1.00
C PHE A 168 16.80 2.97 2.14
N GLY A 169 16.45 2.27 3.22
CA GLY A 169 15.64 2.81 4.32
C GLY A 169 14.13 2.70 4.05
N HIS A 170 13.34 3.13 5.03
CA HIS A 170 11.87 3.14 5.00
C HIS A 170 11.27 4.52 5.37
N ASN A 171 12.13 5.49 5.67
CA ASN A 171 11.84 6.91 5.90
C ASN A 171 13.17 7.67 5.86
N LEU A 172 13.12 9.00 5.94
CA LEU A 172 14.32 9.85 5.93
C LEU A 172 15.34 9.46 7.01
N TYR A 173 14.89 9.24 8.25
CA TYR A 173 15.78 8.91 9.36
C TYR A 173 16.55 7.60 9.14
N SER A 174 15.85 6.53 8.76
CA SER A 174 16.47 5.22 8.50
C SER A 174 17.37 5.24 7.26
N ALA A 175 17.03 6.03 6.24
CA ALA A 175 17.88 6.22 5.07
C ALA A 175 19.18 6.94 5.44
N GLN A 176 19.11 8.02 6.24
CA GLN A 176 20.30 8.71 6.76
C GLN A 176 21.18 7.78 7.61
N ALA A 177 20.56 6.95 8.46
CA ALA A 177 21.29 6.00 9.28
C ALA A 177 22.01 4.92 8.45
N LEU A 178 21.36 4.41 7.40
CA LEU A 178 21.96 3.45 6.48
C LEU A 178 23.10 4.10 5.68
N ASP A 179 22.89 5.29 5.13
CA ASP A 179 23.88 6.02 4.34
C ASP A 179 25.14 6.31 5.16
N LYS A 180 24.98 6.76 6.42
CA LYS A 180 26.10 6.98 7.34
C LYS A 180 26.94 5.71 7.51
N LYS A 181 26.31 4.59 7.88
CA LYS A 181 27.00 3.30 8.08
C LYS A 181 27.73 2.82 6.83
N LEU A 182 27.17 3.05 5.65
CA LEU A 182 27.81 2.69 4.38
C LEU A 182 28.99 3.62 4.07
N SER A 183 28.83 4.93 4.29
CA SER A 183 29.86 5.94 4.04
C SER A 183 31.10 5.77 4.93
N ASP A 184 30.95 5.16 6.11
CA ASP A 184 32.06 4.81 7.00
C ASP A 184 32.96 3.70 6.39
N GLN A 185 32.44 2.91 5.44
CA GLN A 185 33.14 1.74 4.86
C GLN A 185 33.48 1.90 3.37
N LEU A 186 32.65 2.62 2.61
CA LEU A 186 32.74 2.75 1.16
C LEU A 186 32.65 4.22 0.74
N LYS A 187 33.39 4.58 -0.31
CA LYS A 187 33.31 5.93 -0.90
C LYS A 187 32.08 6.01 -1.80
N GLU A 188 31.45 7.18 -1.90
CA GLU A 188 30.27 7.36 -2.78
C GLU A 188 30.54 6.97 -4.25
N LYS A 189 31.75 7.25 -4.76
CA LYS A 189 32.16 6.82 -6.11
C LYS A 189 32.21 5.29 -6.28
N GLU A 190 32.37 4.54 -5.20
CA GLU A 190 32.40 3.07 -5.18
C GLU A 190 30.98 2.49 -5.14
N MET A 191 29.97 3.21 -4.63
CA MET A 191 28.61 2.70 -4.40
C MET A 191 27.65 2.96 -5.56
N TYR A 192 26.93 1.93 -6.00
CA TYR A 192 25.95 1.98 -7.08
C TYR A 192 24.59 1.53 -6.53
N ARG A 193 23.75 2.48 -6.14
CA ARG A 193 22.40 2.21 -5.61
C ARG A 193 21.44 2.02 -6.79
N ILE A 194 20.89 0.81 -6.92
CA ILE A 194 20.04 0.42 -8.04
C ILE A 194 18.62 0.95 -7.83
N ASP A 195 18.15 1.66 -8.85
CA ASP A 195 16.75 1.68 -9.22
C ASP A 195 16.64 1.11 -10.64
N HIS A 196 16.09 -0.10 -10.77
CA HIS A 196 16.02 -0.78 -12.06
C HIS A 196 15.15 -0.04 -13.10
N TYR A 197 14.29 0.90 -12.72
CA TYR A 197 13.56 1.72 -13.69
C TYR A 197 14.48 2.64 -14.49
N LEU A 198 15.60 3.09 -13.92
CA LEU A 198 16.62 3.87 -14.64
C LEU A 198 17.33 3.05 -15.73
N GLY A 199 17.28 1.71 -15.63
CA GLY A 199 17.77 0.80 -16.67
C GLY A 199 16.77 0.51 -17.80
N LYS A 200 15.49 0.90 -17.65
CA LYS A 200 14.50 0.69 -18.71
C LYS A 200 14.78 1.60 -19.89
N GLN A 201 14.80 1.04 -21.10
CA GLN A 201 15.19 1.75 -22.32
C GLN A 201 14.40 3.04 -22.56
N VAL A 202 13.10 3.08 -22.26
CA VAL A 202 12.29 4.30 -22.42
C VAL A 202 12.66 5.37 -21.39
N VAL A 203 12.90 4.97 -20.14
CA VAL A 203 13.28 5.90 -19.06
C VAL A 203 14.64 6.53 -19.33
N SER A 204 15.62 5.73 -19.78
CA SER A 204 16.95 6.24 -20.15
C SER A 204 16.94 7.18 -21.36
N LYS A 205 15.85 7.20 -22.14
CA LYS A 205 15.67 8.11 -23.29
C LYS A 205 14.85 9.36 -22.99
N ILE A 206 14.34 9.57 -21.77
CA ILE A 206 13.60 10.79 -21.42
C ILE A 206 14.44 12.05 -21.67
N LEU A 207 15.67 12.12 -21.16
CA LEU A 207 16.53 13.30 -21.36
C LEU A 207 17.05 13.45 -22.79
N PRO A 208 17.56 12.39 -23.46
CA PRO A 208 17.88 12.45 -24.89
C PRO A 208 16.74 12.97 -25.74
N PHE A 209 15.51 12.45 -25.55
CA PHE A 209 14.33 12.89 -26.26
C PHE A 209 14.06 14.38 -26.07
N ARG A 210 14.10 14.86 -24.82
CA ARG A 210 13.93 16.29 -24.50
C ARG A 210 15.00 17.16 -25.16
N LYS A 211 16.25 16.67 -25.22
CA LYS A 211 17.38 17.41 -25.81
C LYS A 211 17.33 17.47 -27.33
N GLU A 212 17.05 16.35 -28.00
CA GLU A 212 16.97 16.29 -29.46
C GLU A 212 15.78 17.11 -29.98
N ASN A 213 14.66 17.08 -29.25
CA ASN A 213 13.44 17.82 -29.60
C ASN A 213 13.36 19.20 -28.95
N LYS A 214 14.46 19.72 -28.38
CA LYS A 214 14.47 20.96 -27.58
C LYS A 214 13.81 22.14 -28.28
N LYS A 215 14.10 22.36 -29.57
CA LYS A 215 13.54 23.47 -30.36
C LYS A 215 12.00 23.42 -30.46
N LEU A 216 11.43 22.22 -30.47
CA LEU A 216 9.99 21.98 -30.57
C LEU A 216 9.33 21.99 -29.18
N LEU A 217 10.05 21.53 -28.16
CA LEU A 217 9.55 21.37 -26.79
C LEU A 217 9.61 22.66 -25.96
N ASP A 218 10.70 23.43 -26.04
CA ASP A 218 10.90 24.64 -25.20
C ASP A 218 9.69 25.60 -25.20
N PRO A 219 9.02 25.88 -26.34
CA PRO A 219 7.84 26.76 -26.36
C PRO A 219 6.61 26.19 -25.63
N ILE A 220 6.48 24.87 -25.57
CA ILE A 220 5.27 24.17 -25.08
C ILE A 220 5.47 23.43 -23.76
N TRP A 221 6.71 23.30 -23.25
CA TRP A 221 7.00 22.54 -22.03
C TRP A 221 6.86 23.40 -20.76
N ASN A 222 5.67 23.98 -20.56
CA ASN A 222 5.38 24.92 -19.47
C ASN A 222 3.88 24.96 -19.12
N LYS A 223 3.54 25.63 -18.01
CA LYS A 223 2.17 25.77 -17.47
C LYS A 223 1.14 26.39 -18.41
N HIS A 224 1.56 27.12 -19.44
CA HIS A 224 0.63 27.68 -20.42
C HIS A 224 0.11 26.64 -21.42
N HIS A 225 0.83 25.53 -21.57
CA HIS A 225 0.56 24.52 -22.61
C HIS A 225 0.33 23.12 -22.04
N ILE A 226 0.99 22.75 -20.94
CA ILE A 226 0.75 21.48 -20.25
C ILE A 226 -0.49 21.62 -19.39
N GLU A 227 -1.39 20.65 -19.50
CA GLU A 227 -2.60 20.54 -18.67
C GLU A 227 -2.30 19.79 -17.38
N ARG A 228 -1.69 18.60 -17.49
CA ARG A 228 -1.33 17.74 -16.36
C ARG A 228 -0.30 16.70 -16.76
N ILE A 229 0.30 16.08 -15.75
CA ILE A 229 1.28 15.00 -15.91
C ILE A 229 0.75 13.76 -15.17
N GLU A 230 0.80 12.60 -15.81
CA GLU A 230 0.35 11.33 -15.23
C GLU A 230 1.51 10.34 -15.27
N ILE A 231 1.87 9.77 -14.12
CA ILE A 231 2.93 8.76 -14.00
C ILE A 231 2.31 7.55 -13.30
N VAL A 232 2.14 6.47 -14.06
CA VAL A 232 1.29 5.35 -13.68
C VAL A 232 2.06 4.03 -13.76
N LEU A 233 1.86 3.19 -12.76
CA LEU A 233 2.36 1.82 -12.72
C LEU A 233 1.32 0.90 -12.08
N LYS A 234 0.60 0.15 -12.90
CA LYS A 234 -0.40 -0.82 -12.47
C LYS A 234 0.15 -2.23 -12.56
N GLU A 235 -0.15 -3.07 -11.57
CA GLU A 235 0.20 -4.48 -11.56
C GLU A 235 -1.06 -5.33 -11.34
N THR A 236 -1.19 -6.40 -12.12
CA THR A 236 -2.25 -7.41 -11.92
C THR A 236 -1.93 -8.39 -10.80
N LEU A 237 -0.64 -8.57 -10.48
CA LEU A 237 -0.21 -9.46 -9.40
C LEU A 237 -0.50 -8.84 -8.04
N ASP A 238 -0.87 -9.68 -7.09
CA ASP A 238 -1.02 -9.36 -5.67
C ASP A 238 0.35 -9.30 -4.96
N ALA A 239 0.35 -9.19 -3.63
CA ALA A 239 1.53 -9.20 -2.79
C ALA A 239 1.83 -10.59 -2.17
N LYS A 240 1.06 -11.62 -2.51
CA LYS A 240 1.18 -12.97 -1.95
C LYS A 240 2.57 -13.55 -2.21
N GLY A 241 3.10 -14.29 -1.23
CA GLY A 241 4.44 -14.83 -1.18
C GLY A 241 5.53 -13.81 -0.87
N ARG A 242 5.18 -12.52 -0.71
CA ARG A 242 6.10 -11.43 -0.36
C ARG A 242 5.58 -10.58 0.79
N ILE A 243 4.58 -11.06 1.54
CA ILE A 243 3.89 -10.26 2.56
C ILE A 243 4.84 -9.82 3.68
N GLN A 244 5.75 -10.69 4.10
CA GLN A 244 6.76 -10.35 5.12
C GLN A 244 7.57 -9.09 4.78
N PHE A 245 7.85 -8.89 3.49
CA PHE A 245 8.47 -7.67 3.01
C PHE A 245 7.41 -6.58 2.80
N TYR A 246 6.38 -6.85 2.01
CA TYR A 246 5.46 -5.83 1.52
C TYR A 246 4.70 -5.11 2.65
N ASP A 247 4.31 -5.82 3.71
CA ASP A 247 3.57 -5.28 4.86
C ASP A 247 4.37 -4.25 5.68
N GLN A 248 5.69 -4.19 5.50
CA GLN A 248 6.53 -3.16 6.13
C GLN A 248 6.73 -1.93 5.23
N TYR A 249 6.49 -2.07 3.92
CA TYR A 249 6.83 -1.05 2.92
C TYR A 249 5.59 -0.35 2.36
N GLY A 250 4.61 -1.13 1.91
CA GLY A 250 3.46 -0.65 1.14
C GLY A 250 3.83 -0.06 -0.22
N VAL A 251 2.81 0.23 -1.02
CA VAL A 251 2.97 0.65 -2.42
C VAL A 251 3.76 1.95 -2.58
N ILE A 252 3.66 2.88 -1.62
CA ILE A 252 4.34 4.18 -1.70
C ILE A 252 5.86 3.99 -1.64
N ARG A 253 6.36 3.19 -0.69
CA ARG A 253 7.80 2.91 -0.57
C ARG A 253 8.30 1.96 -1.64
N ASP A 254 7.47 1.01 -2.07
CA ASP A 254 7.87 0.05 -3.09
C ASP A 254 8.03 0.71 -4.47
N VAL A 255 7.16 1.68 -4.82
CA VAL A 255 7.07 2.20 -6.19
C VAL A 255 7.12 3.73 -6.31
N LEU A 256 6.33 4.47 -5.53
CA LEU A 256 6.21 5.93 -5.71
C LEU A 256 7.50 6.65 -5.32
N GLN A 257 8.06 6.31 -4.16
CA GLN A 257 9.23 6.96 -3.56
C GLN A 257 10.50 6.81 -4.42
N ASN A 258 10.60 5.74 -5.18
CA ASN A 258 11.76 5.42 -6.01
C ASN A 258 11.44 5.59 -7.50
N HIS A 259 10.85 4.58 -8.13
CA HIS A 259 10.66 4.44 -9.57
C HIS A 259 9.93 5.64 -10.18
N LEU A 260 8.78 6.01 -9.63
CA LEU A 260 7.97 7.09 -10.21
C LEU A 260 8.57 8.47 -9.92
N THR A 261 9.22 8.64 -8.78
CA THR A 261 9.95 9.87 -8.43
C THR A 261 11.12 10.12 -9.37
N GLU A 262 11.87 9.08 -9.74
CA GLU A 262 12.94 9.21 -10.73
C GLU A 262 12.41 9.59 -12.11
N VAL A 263 11.33 8.93 -12.57
CA VAL A 263 10.69 9.27 -13.85
C VAL A 263 10.15 10.70 -13.86
N MET A 264 9.48 11.14 -12.79
CA MET A 264 9.03 12.53 -12.63
C MET A 264 10.18 13.52 -12.74
N THR A 265 11.27 13.23 -12.02
CA THR A 265 12.42 14.13 -11.96
C THR A 265 13.07 14.25 -13.35
N LEU A 266 13.26 13.15 -14.09
CA LEU A 266 13.80 13.19 -15.45
C LEU A 266 12.89 13.95 -16.43
N LEU A 267 11.58 13.85 -16.26
CA LEU A 267 10.60 14.56 -17.11
C LEU A 267 10.63 16.08 -16.87
N LEU A 268 10.80 16.51 -15.63
CA LEU A 268 10.50 17.89 -15.24
C LEU A 268 11.70 18.72 -14.81
N MET A 269 12.80 18.12 -14.39
CA MET A 269 14.00 18.89 -14.07
C MET A 269 14.44 19.76 -15.25
N ASN A 270 15.17 20.84 -14.96
CA ASN A 270 15.83 21.63 -16.00
C ASN A 270 16.75 20.73 -16.83
N LEU A 271 16.73 20.93 -18.14
CA LEU A 271 17.50 20.10 -19.06
C LEU A 271 19.00 20.43 -18.92
N PRO A 272 19.87 19.47 -18.56
CA PRO A 272 21.31 19.71 -18.46
C PRO A 272 21.90 20.07 -19.84
N ALA A 273 22.90 20.94 -19.86
CA ALA A 273 23.66 21.25 -21.06
C ALA A 273 24.41 19.99 -21.54
N ASN A 274 25.06 19.28 -20.61
CA ASN A 274 25.76 18.03 -20.88
C ASN A 274 25.08 16.83 -20.19
N LEU A 275 24.40 15.99 -20.99
CA LEU A 275 23.76 14.77 -20.50
C LEU A 275 24.76 13.68 -20.07
N SER A 276 26.05 13.84 -20.34
CA SER A 276 27.10 12.93 -19.86
C SER A 276 27.71 13.39 -18.53
N ASN A 277 27.34 14.57 -18.01
CA ASN A 277 27.82 15.07 -16.74
C ASN A 277 26.88 14.65 -15.59
N SER A 278 27.25 13.60 -14.85
CA SER A 278 26.44 13.07 -13.76
C SER A 278 26.21 14.07 -12.63
N MET A 279 27.16 14.98 -12.36
CA MET A 279 27.01 16.01 -11.34
C MET A 279 25.99 17.08 -11.76
N GLU A 280 26.01 17.47 -13.03
CA GLU A 280 25.02 18.41 -13.57
C GLU A 280 23.61 17.81 -13.55
N ILE A 281 23.48 16.53 -13.91
CA ILE A 281 22.21 15.79 -13.78
C ILE A 281 21.74 15.81 -12.32
N LEU A 282 22.60 15.42 -11.37
CA LEU A 282 22.27 15.39 -9.95
C LEU A 282 21.80 16.77 -9.44
N GLN A 283 22.52 17.85 -9.77
CA GLN A 283 22.13 19.18 -9.34
C GLN A 283 20.75 19.59 -9.87
N ASN A 284 20.44 19.26 -11.13
CA ASN A 284 19.12 19.54 -11.69
C ASN A 284 18.02 18.69 -11.04
N LYS A 285 18.31 17.43 -10.69
CA LYS A 285 17.40 16.59 -9.90
C LYS A 285 17.11 17.22 -8.53
N LEU A 286 18.16 17.59 -7.78
CA LEU A 286 18.04 18.18 -6.45
C LEU A 286 17.29 19.51 -6.46
N ASN A 287 17.59 20.38 -7.43
CA ASN A 287 16.88 21.66 -7.60
C ASN A 287 15.39 21.45 -7.87
N PHE A 288 15.03 20.43 -8.66
CA PHE A 288 13.63 20.10 -8.92
C PHE A 288 12.94 19.53 -7.68
N LEU A 289 13.55 18.55 -6.99
CA LEU A 289 13.00 17.97 -5.76
C LEU A 289 12.78 19.04 -4.66
N ALA A 290 13.71 19.99 -4.54
CA ALA A 290 13.58 21.12 -3.61
C ALA A 290 12.44 22.09 -3.95
N SER A 291 11.93 22.06 -5.20
CA SER A 291 10.79 22.89 -5.63
C SER A 291 9.43 22.22 -5.45
N LEU A 292 9.39 20.95 -5.03
CA LEU A 292 8.14 20.24 -4.77
C LEU A 292 7.46 20.82 -3.53
N GLN A 293 6.14 21.01 -3.62
CA GLN A 293 5.34 21.37 -2.45
C GLN A 293 5.18 20.17 -1.53
N HIS A 294 5.01 20.43 -0.24
CA HIS A 294 4.75 19.39 0.75
C HIS A 294 3.52 18.56 0.38
N VAL A 295 3.58 17.24 0.60
CA VAL A 295 2.47 16.32 0.42
C VAL A 295 2.02 15.77 1.77
N ASP A 296 0.72 15.90 2.04
CA ASP A 296 0.04 15.36 3.23
C ASP A 296 -1.12 14.44 2.84
N ASN A 297 -1.89 13.97 3.82
CA ASN A 297 -3.01 13.05 3.60
C ASN A 297 -4.05 13.57 2.60
N SER A 298 -4.22 14.89 2.48
CA SER A 298 -5.15 15.49 1.52
C SER A 298 -4.66 15.44 0.08
N ASN A 299 -3.37 15.11 -0.13
CA ASN A 299 -2.77 14.92 -1.44
C ASN A 299 -2.74 13.45 -1.89
N ALA A 300 -3.26 12.52 -1.08
CA ALA A 300 -3.26 11.09 -1.40
C ALA A 300 -4.61 10.41 -1.16
N VAL A 301 -4.98 9.52 -2.09
CA VAL A 301 -5.95 8.46 -1.85
C VAL A 301 -5.22 7.13 -1.74
N VAL A 302 -5.62 6.29 -0.79
CA VAL A 302 -5.01 4.97 -0.56
C VAL A 302 -6.05 3.87 -0.55
N GLY A 303 -5.67 2.71 -1.07
CA GLY A 303 -6.52 1.52 -1.16
C GLY A 303 -5.78 0.23 -0.80
N GLN A 304 -6.54 -0.81 -0.45
CA GLN A 304 -6.03 -2.14 -0.11
C GLN A 304 -6.92 -3.21 -0.74
N TYR A 305 -6.36 -4.17 -1.48
CA TYR A 305 -7.18 -5.22 -2.08
C TYR A 305 -7.74 -6.15 -1.00
N GLN A 306 -8.96 -6.65 -1.22
CA GLN A 306 -9.77 -7.32 -0.21
C GLN A 306 -9.08 -8.55 0.40
N ALA A 307 -8.34 -9.32 -0.40
CA ALA A 307 -7.64 -10.51 0.07
C ALA A 307 -6.40 -10.21 0.95
N TYR A 308 -5.88 -8.98 0.96
CA TYR A 308 -4.58 -8.66 1.55
C TYR A 308 -4.48 -8.99 3.04
N ASN A 309 -5.52 -8.66 3.84
CA ASN A 309 -5.48 -8.97 5.27
C ASN A 309 -5.47 -10.47 5.56
N GLY A 310 -6.18 -11.26 4.76
CA GLY A 310 -6.12 -12.72 4.86
C GLY A 310 -4.71 -13.25 4.56
N GLU A 311 -4.06 -12.71 3.53
CA GLU A 311 -2.68 -13.06 3.19
C GLU A 311 -1.68 -12.66 4.30
N VAL A 312 -1.90 -11.52 4.96
CA VAL A 312 -1.10 -11.09 6.12
C VAL A 312 -1.29 -12.00 7.33
N GLN A 313 -2.52 -12.41 7.61
CA GLN A 313 -2.82 -13.35 8.68
C GLN A 313 -2.17 -14.71 8.42
N GLU A 314 -2.26 -15.21 7.19
CA GLU A 314 -1.68 -16.49 6.75
C GLU A 314 -0.14 -16.45 6.78
N GLU A 315 0.50 -15.52 6.06
CA GLU A 315 1.96 -15.55 5.87
C GLU A 315 2.74 -15.08 7.10
N LEU A 316 2.17 -14.19 7.92
CA LEU A 316 2.84 -13.67 9.12
C LEU A 316 2.39 -14.36 10.41
N ASN A 317 1.56 -15.41 10.31
CA ASN A 317 0.96 -16.13 11.44
C ASN A 317 0.30 -15.15 12.44
N LYS A 318 -0.47 -14.19 11.94
CA LYS A 318 -1.23 -13.25 12.79
C LYS A 318 -2.60 -13.83 13.10
N THR A 319 -3.17 -13.40 14.21
CA THR A 319 -4.52 -13.79 14.62
C THR A 319 -5.57 -13.18 13.69
N ASN A 320 -6.75 -13.78 13.60
CA ASN A 320 -7.82 -13.34 12.68
C ASN A 320 -8.37 -11.92 12.98
N ASP A 321 -8.03 -11.35 14.12
CA ASP A 321 -8.34 -9.97 14.53
C ASP A 321 -7.24 -8.95 14.15
N TYR A 322 -6.08 -9.40 13.65
CA TYR A 322 -5.05 -8.51 13.14
C TYR A 322 -5.46 -7.93 11.78
N PHE A 323 -5.40 -6.60 11.66
CA PHE A 323 -5.67 -5.88 10.43
C PHE A 323 -4.46 -5.01 10.07
N SER A 324 -3.98 -5.15 8.84
CA SER A 324 -2.92 -4.32 8.30
C SER A 324 -3.49 -3.06 7.66
N LEU A 325 -2.91 -1.91 7.99
CA LEU A 325 -3.20 -0.63 7.33
C LEU A 325 -2.33 -0.40 6.08
N THR A 326 -1.53 -1.39 5.66
CA THR A 326 -0.58 -1.22 4.56
C THR A 326 -1.31 -0.99 3.23
N PRO A 327 -1.11 0.15 2.56
CA PRO A 327 -1.77 0.42 1.29
C PRO A 327 -1.15 -0.42 0.17
N THR A 328 -2.01 -1.09 -0.61
CA THR A 328 -1.63 -1.81 -1.84
C THR A 328 -1.93 -1.01 -3.10
N PHE A 329 -2.64 0.11 -2.98
CA PHE A 329 -2.88 1.12 -4.00
C PHE A 329 -2.67 2.52 -3.42
N ALA A 330 -2.11 3.42 -4.21
CA ALA A 330 -2.03 4.85 -3.90
C ALA A 330 -2.16 5.69 -5.17
N GLY A 331 -2.97 6.73 -5.09
CA GLY A 331 -3.04 7.84 -6.04
C GLY A 331 -2.65 9.12 -5.34
N VAL A 332 -1.61 9.81 -5.81
CA VAL A 332 -1.04 11.00 -5.17
C VAL A 332 -1.01 12.14 -6.18
N VAL A 333 -1.42 13.33 -5.75
CA VAL A 333 -1.24 14.57 -6.51
C VAL A 333 -0.07 15.37 -5.94
N ILE A 334 0.83 15.79 -6.81
CA ILE A 334 2.03 16.55 -6.46
C ILE A 334 1.96 17.89 -7.18
N ASN A 335 2.24 18.95 -6.42
CA ASN A 335 2.31 20.32 -6.93
C ASN A 335 3.76 20.82 -6.87
N VAL A 336 4.13 21.67 -7.82
CA VAL A 336 5.49 22.23 -7.92
C VAL A 336 5.42 23.74 -7.71
N ASN A 337 6.25 24.26 -6.82
CA ASN A 337 6.44 25.69 -6.62
C ASN A 337 7.61 26.19 -7.49
N ASN A 338 7.41 26.19 -8.80
CA ASN A 338 8.35 26.81 -9.74
C ASN A 338 7.61 27.52 -10.88
N ALA A 339 8.20 28.58 -11.44
CA ALA A 339 7.51 29.42 -12.42
C ALA A 339 7.09 28.67 -13.71
N GLN A 340 7.81 27.59 -14.06
CA GLN A 340 7.58 26.83 -15.27
C GLN A 340 6.37 25.89 -15.18
N TYR A 341 6.10 25.31 -14.00
CA TYR A 341 5.09 24.27 -13.78
C TYR A 341 4.04 24.61 -12.72
N GLU A 342 4.10 25.81 -12.13
CA GLU A 342 3.08 26.29 -11.19
C GLU A 342 1.66 26.09 -11.75
N GLY A 343 0.80 25.45 -10.95
CA GLY A 343 -0.59 25.15 -11.30
C GLY A 343 -0.80 23.90 -12.17
N ILE A 344 0.25 23.19 -12.57
CA ILE A 344 0.14 21.89 -13.24
C ILE A 344 0.08 20.77 -12.19
N PRO A 345 -1.01 19.97 -12.11
CA PRO A 345 -1.04 18.80 -11.25
C PRO A 345 -0.22 17.66 -11.84
N ILE A 346 0.60 17.03 -10.99
CA ILE A 346 1.34 15.80 -11.32
C ILE A 346 0.69 14.65 -10.55
N PHE A 347 0.10 13.71 -11.28
CA PHE A 347 -0.50 12.51 -10.71
C PHE A 347 0.49 11.36 -10.72
N MET A 348 0.66 10.72 -9.57
CA MET A 348 1.36 9.44 -9.44
C MET A 348 0.38 8.38 -8.97
N THR A 349 0.31 7.28 -9.71
CA THR A 349 -0.59 6.16 -9.36
C THR A 349 0.17 4.85 -9.41
N SER A 350 0.05 4.07 -8.35
CA SER A 350 0.50 2.68 -8.35
C SER A 350 -0.42 1.78 -7.55
N GLY A 351 -0.50 0.51 -7.93
CA GLY A 351 -1.17 -0.49 -7.12
C GLY A 351 -1.03 -1.92 -7.63
N LYS A 352 -1.41 -2.86 -6.75
CA LYS A 352 -1.41 -4.31 -6.97
C LYS A 352 -2.82 -4.86 -7.11
N ALA A 353 -2.95 -6.07 -7.64
CA ALA A 353 -4.25 -6.68 -7.94
C ALA A 353 -5.18 -5.73 -8.72
N LEU A 354 -4.64 -5.05 -9.73
CA LEU A 354 -5.40 -4.16 -10.61
C LEU A 354 -5.87 -4.90 -11.87
N ASP A 355 -6.75 -4.25 -12.62
CA ASP A 355 -7.37 -4.72 -13.86
C ASP A 355 -6.37 -5.01 -14.99
N GLU A 356 -5.26 -4.27 -15.03
CA GLU A 356 -4.23 -4.46 -16.05
C GLU A 356 -2.83 -4.25 -15.48
N ARG A 357 -1.85 -4.81 -16.17
CA ARG A 357 -0.44 -4.48 -15.97
C ARG A 357 -0.04 -3.45 -17.01
N VAL A 358 0.29 -2.24 -16.59
CA VAL A 358 0.74 -1.16 -17.50
C VAL A 358 1.64 -0.19 -16.76
N SER A 359 2.65 0.36 -17.45
CA SER A 359 3.44 1.45 -16.90
C SER A 359 3.73 2.51 -17.96
N TYR A 360 3.46 3.78 -17.64
CA TYR A 360 3.71 4.91 -18.51
C TYR A 360 3.94 6.20 -17.73
N ALA A 361 4.58 7.16 -18.39
CA ALA A 361 4.51 8.57 -18.01
C ALA A 361 3.99 9.39 -19.18
N ARG A 362 2.98 10.21 -18.93
CA ARG A 362 2.22 10.96 -19.92
C ARG A 362 2.24 12.44 -19.58
N VAL A 363 2.56 13.25 -20.58
CA VAL A 363 2.39 14.71 -20.55
C VAL A 363 1.21 15.05 -21.44
N LEU A 364 0.12 15.52 -20.82
CA LEU A 364 -1.08 15.93 -21.54
C LEU A 364 -1.05 17.46 -21.72
N PHE A 365 -1.27 17.91 -22.96
CA PHE A 365 -1.29 19.32 -23.31
C PHE A 365 -2.71 19.84 -23.40
N LYS A 366 -2.90 21.10 -23.00
CA LYS A 366 -4.15 21.83 -23.09
C LYS A 366 -4.63 21.85 -24.54
N ASN A 367 -5.87 21.43 -24.74
CA ASN A 367 -6.51 21.48 -26.05
C ASN A 367 -7.47 22.67 -26.09
N ASN A 368 -6.96 23.88 -26.31
CA ASN A 368 -7.74 25.12 -26.41
C ASN A 368 -8.58 25.20 -27.71
N VAL A 369 -9.04 24.07 -28.24
CA VAL A 369 -9.79 23.96 -29.49
C VAL A 369 -11.22 23.54 -29.16
N PHE A 370 -12.19 24.34 -29.59
CA PHE A 370 -13.62 24.03 -29.44
C PHE A 370 -14.17 23.50 -30.76
N CYS A 371 -14.58 22.23 -30.77
CA CYS A 371 -14.97 21.53 -31.99
C CYS A 371 -16.49 21.42 -32.12
N ILE A 372 -17.07 22.23 -33.01
CA ILE A 372 -18.53 22.35 -33.15
C ILE A 372 -19.12 21.26 -34.06
N GLN A 373 -18.39 20.79 -35.10
CA GLN A 373 -19.00 20.00 -36.19
C GLN A 373 -18.40 18.60 -36.44
N ASP A 374 -17.35 18.18 -35.76
CA ASP A 374 -16.89 16.78 -35.81
C ASP A 374 -15.89 16.51 -34.66
N PRO A 375 -16.26 15.74 -33.62
CA PRO A 375 -15.32 15.40 -32.54
C PRO A 375 -14.19 14.48 -33.00
N LYS A 376 -14.26 13.86 -34.19
CA LYS A 376 -13.20 13.00 -34.75
C LYS A 376 -12.12 13.77 -35.50
N ASN A 377 -12.28 15.08 -35.72
CA ASN A 377 -11.27 15.91 -36.37
C ASN A 377 -9.96 15.89 -35.57
N VAL A 378 -8.83 15.76 -36.28
CA VAL A 378 -7.47 15.69 -35.71
C VAL A 378 -7.16 16.87 -34.76
N GLN A 379 -7.74 18.05 -34.98
CA GLN A 379 -7.57 19.20 -34.09
C GLN A 379 -8.29 19.05 -32.73
N CYS A 380 -9.32 18.20 -32.67
CA CYS A 380 -10.12 17.95 -31.47
C CYS A 380 -9.55 16.84 -30.60
N LYS A 381 -8.60 16.07 -31.13
CA LYS A 381 -7.95 14.95 -30.44
C LYS A 381 -6.99 15.47 -29.37
N SER A 382 -6.87 14.71 -28.28
CA SER A 382 -5.92 14.99 -27.20
C SER A 382 -4.48 15.15 -27.73
N LYS A 383 -3.77 16.16 -27.23
CA LYS A 383 -2.36 16.38 -27.54
C LYS A 383 -1.51 15.84 -26.41
N GLN A 384 -0.67 14.85 -26.68
CA GLN A 384 0.06 14.15 -25.62
C GLN A 384 1.40 13.59 -26.07
N ILE A 385 2.31 13.49 -25.10
CA ILE A 385 3.55 12.72 -25.20
C ILE A 385 3.49 11.62 -24.16
N ILE A 386 3.72 10.37 -24.57
CA ILE A 386 3.66 9.19 -23.71
C ILE A 386 5.00 8.46 -23.78
N PHE A 387 5.70 8.41 -22.66
CA PHE A 387 6.80 7.49 -22.41
C PHE A 387 6.19 6.20 -21.88
N TYR A 388 6.01 5.21 -22.75
CA TYR A 388 5.34 3.96 -22.43
C TYR A 388 6.38 2.90 -22.04
N LEU A 389 6.44 2.53 -20.76
CA LEU A 389 7.50 1.66 -20.22
C LEU A 389 7.28 0.17 -20.54
N GLY A 390 6.04 -0.23 -20.87
CA GLY A 390 5.71 -1.58 -21.34
C GLY A 390 4.37 -2.12 -20.84
N HIS A 391 4.04 -3.35 -21.27
CA HIS A 391 2.78 -4.06 -20.99
C HIS A 391 1.54 -3.35 -21.57
N GLY A 392 0.35 -3.48 -20.96
CA GLY A 392 -0.92 -2.94 -21.41
C GLY A 392 -1.23 -3.23 -22.89
N ASN A 393 -2.05 -2.40 -23.51
CA ASN A 393 -2.48 -2.59 -24.90
C ASN A 393 -1.33 -2.59 -25.93
N LEU A 394 -0.25 -1.82 -25.67
CA LEU A 394 0.87 -1.72 -26.61
C LEU A 394 1.82 -2.93 -26.53
N GLN A 395 1.94 -3.58 -25.37
CA GLN A 395 2.77 -4.77 -25.09
C GLN A 395 4.30 -4.57 -25.22
N TYR A 396 4.78 -3.49 -25.82
CA TYR A 396 6.21 -3.17 -25.94
C TYR A 396 6.53 -1.74 -25.48
N PRO A 397 7.76 -1.46 -25.04
CA PRO A 397 8.19 -0.12 -24.64
C PRO A 397 8.27 0.82 -25.86
N ALA A 398 7.77 2.05 -25.73
CA ALA A 398 7.77 3.03 -26.82
C ALA A 398 7.67 4.48 -26.32
N ILE A 399 8.01 5.43 -27.18
CA ILE A 399 7.70 6.85 -27.01
C ILE A 399 6.68 7.22 -28.09
N LEU A 400 5.53 7.74 -27.67
CA LEU A 400 4.44 8.13 -28.54
C LEU A 400 4.23 9.65 -28.47
N VAL A 401 4.16 10.30 -29.62
CA VAL A 401 3.87 11.74 -29.75
C VAL A 401 2.66 11.91 -30.66
N SER A 402 1.61 12.58 -30.20
CA SER A 402 0.42 12.80 -31.03
C SER A 402 0.76 13.53 -32.33
N LYS A 403 0.21 13.08 -33.46
CA LYS A 403 0.46 13.68 -34.79
C LYS A 403 0.00 15.13 -34.89
N ASN A 404 -0.96 15.53 -34.06
CA ASN A 404 -1.46 16.90 -33.94
C ASN A 404 -0.64 17.79 -32.99
N LEU A 405 0.52 17.31 -32.50
CA LEU A 405 1.46 18.07 -31.67
C LEU A 405 2.71 18.46 -32.48
N PHE A 406 3.63 17.52 -32.75
CA PHE A 406 4.75 17.68 -33.67
C PHE A 406 5.32 16.31 -34.08
N LYS A 407 6.07 16.25 -35.19
CA LYS A 407 6.85 15.05 -35.55
C LYS A 407 8.17 15.06 -34.77
N PRO A 408 8.44 14.09 -33.88
CA PRO A 408 9.69 14.06 -33.13
C PRO A 408 10.88 13.64 -34.01
N GLU A 409 12.07 14.13 -33.66
CA GLU A 409 13.33 13.61 -34.17
C GLU A 409 13.50 12.14 -33.74
N LEU A 410 14.05 11.31 -34.64
CA LEU A 410 14.31 9.90 -34.36
C LEU A 410 15.54 9.77 -33.45
N LEU A 411 15.33 9.24 -32.25
CA LEU A 411 16.40 8.95 -31.29
C LEU A 411 17.42 7.99 -31.91
N ASN A 412 18.71 8.30 -31.83
CA ASN A 412 19.85 7.45 -32.23
C ASN A 412 19.48 6.35 -33.26
N SER A 413 19.52 6.66 -34.56
CA SER A 413 18.99 5.84 -35.67
C SER A 413 19.55 4.40 -35.83
N GLY A 414 20.41 3.94 -34.92
CA GLY A 414 20.87 2.54 -34.83
C GLY A 414 20.19 1.71 -33.74
N ASP A 415 19.68 2.32 -32.67
CA ASP A 415 19.13 1.62 -31.49
C ASP A 415 17.60 1.73 -31.39
N TRP A 416 17.01 2.71 -32.07
CA TRP A 416 15.58 2.99 -32.06
C TRP A 416 15.06 3.10 -33.50
N LYS A 417 13.80 2.72 -33.68
CA LYS A 417 13.11 2.72 -34.97
C LYS A 417 11.75 3.42 -34.86
N GLU A 418 11.34 4.04 -35.96
CA GLU A 418 9.95 4.48 -36.13
C GLU A 418 9.05 3.26 -36.40
N VAL A 419 7.90 3.19 -35.74
CA VAL A 419 6.91 2.14 -35.96
C VAL A 419 5.88 2.67 -36.97
N THR A 420 5.88 2.10 -38.18
CA THR A 420 5.01 2.49 -39.29
C THR A 420 3.82 1.55 -39.49
N GLU A 421 3.92 0.32 -38.99
CA GLU A 421 2.85 -0.68 -39.05
C GLU A 421 2.07 -0.69 -37.73
N TYR A 422 0.76 -0.45 -37.82
CA TYR A 422 -0.11 -0.31 -36.67
C TYR A 422 -1.01 -1.53 -36.51
N LYS A 423 -1.11 -2.05 -35.29
CA LYS A 423 -2.25 -2.88 -34.89
C LYS A 423 -3.43 -1.95 -34.56
N ASP A 424 -4.65 -2.42 -34.78
CA ASP A 424 -5.87 -1.67 -34.42
C ASP A 424 -6.05 -1.68 -32.90
N VAL A 425 -5.35 -0.75 -32.24
CA VAL A 425 -5.23 -0.65 -30.79
C VAL A 425 -5.35 0.81 -30.39
N ASN A 426 -6.09 1.05 -29.30
CA ASN A 426 -6.17 2.37 -28.66
C ASN A 426 -5.22 2.45 -27.48
N VAL A 427 -4.46 3.54 -27.41
CA VAL A 427 -3.57 3.87 -26.29
C VAL A 427 -3.96 5.26 -25.77
N LEU A 428 -4.39 5.30 -24.50
CA LEU A 428 -4.74 6.52 -23.78
C LEU A 428 -5.67 7.47 -24.56
N GLY A 429 -6.74 6.89 -25.12
CA GLY A 429 -7.82 7.61 -25.78
C GLY A 429 -7.65 7.88 -27.28
N LEU A 430 -6.53 7.46 -27.89
CA LEU A 430 -6.32 7.60 -29.34
C LEU A 430 -5.88 6.27 -29.99
N PRO A 431 -6.25 6.01 -31.25
CA PRO A 431 -5.72 4.90 -32.02
C PRO A 431 -4.24 5.10 -32.34
N LEU A 432 -3.48 4.02 -32.52
CA LEU A 432 -2.05 4.09 -32.82
C LEU A 432 -1.70 4.93 -34.07
N CYS A 433 -2.60 4.96 -35.06
CA CYS A 433 -2.39 5.74 -36.27
C CYS A 433 -2.36 7.27 -36.05
N ASP A 434 -2.82 7.76 -34.89
CA ASP A 434 -2.76 9.17 -34.48
C ASP A 434 -1.45 9.53 -33.77
N TYR A 435 -0.49 8.61 -33.66
CA TYR A 435 0.82 8.85 -33.04
C TYR A 435 1.98 8.72 -34.04
N TYR A 436 3.02 9.51 -33.83
CA TYR A 436 4.38 9.14 -34.18
C TYR A 436 4.91 8.24 -33.05
N ILE A 437 5.38 7.04 -33.39
CA ILE A 437 5.78 6.02 -32.43
C ILE A 437 7.23 5.65 -32.68
N GLN A 438 8.05 5.73 -31.65
CA GLN A 438 9.42 5.22 -31.67
C GLN A 438 9.58 4.11 -30.63
N SER A 439 10.23 3.01 -31.00
CA SER A 439 10.51 1.88 -30.11
C SER A 439 11.98 1.47 -30.20
N PRO A 440 12.54 0.82 -29.17
CA PRO A 440 13.86 0.20 -29.31
C PRO A 440 13.81 -0.88 -30.40
N VAL A 441 14.93 -1.06 -31.12
CA VAL A 441 15.11 -2.11 -32.12
C VAL A 441 15.16 -3.48 -31.44
N THR A 442 15.98 -3.58 -30.40
CA THR A 442 16.14 -4.79 -29.58
C THR A 442 15.67 -4.49 -28.15
N PRO A 443 14.69 -5.23 -27.61
CA PRO A 443 14.27 -5.08 -26.23
C PRO A 443 15.39 -5.58 -25.31
N ARG A 444 15.72 -4.79 -24.29
CA ARG A 444 16.74 -5.14 -23.30
C ARG A 444 16.19 -5.08 -21.89
N GLU A 445 16.59 -6.05 -21.09
CA GLU A 445 16.27 -6.11 -19.66
C GLU A 445 17.07 -5.04 -18.90
N ALA A 446 16.46 -4.42 -17.90
CA ALA A 446 17.03 -3.27 -17.20
C ALA A 446 18.33 -3.59 -16.44
N TYR A 447 18.44 -4.77 -15.83
CA TYR A 447 19.66 -5.17 -15.13
C TYR A 447 20.82 -5.39 -16.10
N CYS A 448 20.58 -5.86 -17.33
CA CYS A 448 21.64 -5.98 -18.35
C CYS A 448 22.27 -4.61 -18.65
N GLU A 449 21.44 -3.58 -18.83
CA GLU A 449 21.90 -2.21 -19.06
C GLU A 449 22.63 -1.63 -17.84
N LEU A 450 22.05 -1.78 -16.64
CA LEU A 450 22.66 -1.26 -15.42
C LEU A 450 23.98 -1.96 -15.08
N ILE A 451 24.08 -3.29 -15.22
CA ILE A 451 25.33 -4.03 -15.00
C ILE A 451 26.43 -3.54 -15.95
N SER A 452 26.09 -3.29 -17.23
CA SER A 452 27.01 -2.68 -18.19
C SER A 452 27.45 -1.28 -17.75
N HIS A 453 26.53 -0.46 -17.25
CA HIS A 453 26.85 0.86 -16.71
C HIS A 453 27.75 0.81 -15.47
N VAL A 454 27.52 -0.13 -14.54
CA VAL A 454 28.42 -0.37 -13.40
C VAL A 454 29.81 -0.76 -13.92
N PHE A 455 29.91 -1.66 -14.89
CA PHE A 455 31.19 -2.07 -15.49
C PHE A 455 31.92 -0.92 -16.20
N LEU A 456 31.20 0.01 -16.82
CA LEU A 456 31.77 1.20 -17.45
C LEU A 456 32.06 2.34 -16.45
N GLY A 457 31.58 2.22 -15.21
CA GLY A 457 31.74 3.25 -14.18
C GLY A 457 30.83 4.48 -14.39
N ARG A 458 29.73 4.31 -15.13
CA ARG A 458 28.74 5.37 -15.36
C ARG A 458 27.87 5.55 -14.12
N LYS A 459 27.61 6.79 -13.71
CA LYS A 459 26.87 7.13 -12.48
C LYS A 459 25.50 7.76 -12.72
N ASP A 460 25.25 8.22 -13.94
CA ASP A 460 24.05 8.94 -14.36
C ASP A 460 22.75 8.10 -14.26
N SER A 461 22.86 6.76 -14.24
CA SER A 461 21.72 5.83 -14.10
C SER A 461 21.57 5.25 -12.68
N PHE A 462 22.23 5.83 -11.66
CA PHE A 462 22.20 5.32 -10.29
C PHE A 462 21.81 6.41 -9.31
N ILE A 463 21.27 5.99 -8.16
CA ILE A 463 20.82 6.89 -7.12
C ILE A 463 22.03 7.34 -6.27
N SER A 464 22.25 8.65 -6.17
CA SER A 464 23.23 9.21 -5.23
C SER A 464 22.65 9.28 -3.82
N ALA A 465 23.53 9.33 -2.81
CA ALA A 465 23.11 9.55 -1.42
C ALA A 465 22.24 10.81 -1.29
N GLU A 466 22.69 11.94 -1.85
CA GLU A 466 21.96 13.22 -1.81
C GLU A 466 20.58 13.13 -2.47
N GLY A 467 20.50 12.52 -3.66
CA GLY A 467 19.23 12.34 -4.37
C GLY A 467 18.25 11.44 -3.61
N LEU A 468 18.75 10.36 -3.03
CA LEU A 468 17.96 9.46 -2.18
C LEU A 468 17.37 10.19 -0.96
N LEU A 469 18.21 10.96 -0.25
CA LEU A 469 17.79 11.70 0.94
C LEU A 469 16.79 12.81 0.60
N ALA A 470 16.98 13.51 -0.54
CA ALA A 470 16.03 14.50 -1.03
C ALA A 470 14.66 13.87 -1.36
N SER A 471 14.65 12.69 -2.01
CA SER A 471 13.40 11.94 -2.23
C SER A 471 12.72 11.56 -0.90
N TRP A 472 13.47 11.03 0.06
CA TRP A 472 12.89 10.67 1.36
C TRP A 472 12.37 11.87 2.14
N ALA A 473 13.03 13.03 2.06
CA ALA A 473 12.56 14.26 2.70
C ALA A 473 11.19 14.69 2.16
N PHE A 474 10.93 14.45 0.87
CA PHE A 474 9.64 14.72 0.24
C PHE A 474 8.56 13.72 0.66
N TRP A 475 8.85 12.41 0.68
CA TRP A 475 7.83 11.37 0.92
C TRP A 475 7.55 11.04 2.40
N THR A 476 8.50 11.28 3.29
CA THR A 476 8.36 10.89 4.72
C THR A 476 7.13 11.51 5.40
N PRO A 477 6.81 12.80 5.21
CA PRO A 477 5.65 13.40 5.88
C PRO A 477 4.32 12.75 5.48
N LEU A 478 4.14 12.44 4.20
CA LEU A 478 2.95 11.73 3.72
C LEU A 478 2.86 10.32 4.34
N LEU A 479 3.98 9.60 4.42
CA LEU A 479 4.01 8.26 5.03
C LEU A 479 3.67 8.28 6.52
N GLU A 480 4.11 9.30 7.25
CA GLU A 480 3.78 9.50 8.66
C GLU A 480 2.30 9.83 8.83
N GLY A 481 1.75 10.73 8.01
CA GLY A 481 0.33 11.09 8.01
C GLY A 481 -0.59 9.90 7.69
N LEU A 482 -0.19 9.02 6.77
CA LEU A 482 -0.97 7.86 6.35
C LEU A 482 -0.88 6.68 7.31
N SER A 483 0.01 6.69 8.30
CA SER A 483 0.26 5.54 9.20
C SER A 483 -0.96 5.07 10.00
N ARG A 484 -2.00 5.91 10.10
CA ARG A 484 -3.26 5.62 10.80
C ARG A 484 -4.49 5.71 9.89
N VAL A 485 -4.28 5.86 8.59
CA VAL A 485 -5.37 5.99 7.60
C VAL A 485 -5.77 4.60 7.13
N PHE A 486 -7.05 4.28 7.27
CA PHE A 486 -7.60 3.04 6.72
C PHE A 486 -7.66 3.12 5.19
N PRO A 487 -6.99 2.21 4.48
CA PRO A 487 -7.06 2.20 3.03
C PRO A 487 -8.45 1.75 2.55
N ARG A 488 -8.96 2.36 1.48
CA ARG A 488 -10.21 1.92 0.84
C ARG A 488 -10.07 0.48 0.35
N VAL A 489 -10.95 -0.40 0.80
CA VAL A 489 -10.96 -1.80 0.34
C VAL A 489 -11.44 -1.88 -1.11
N TYR A 490 -10.76 -2.66 -1.95
CA TYR A 490 -11.19 -2.94 -3.33
C TYR A 490 -11.12 -4.44 -3.66
N PRO A 491 -12.01 -4.98 -4.53
CA PRO A 491 -12.09 -6.43 -4.76
C PRO A 491 -10.82 -7.03 -5.38
N GLY A 492 -10.19 -6.32 -6.31
CA GLY A 492 -9.08 -6.79 -7.13
C GLY A 492 -9.48 -7.08 -8.59
N GLY A 493 -8.56 -6.89 -9.52
CA GLY A 493 -8.76 -7.15 -10.95
C GLY A 493 -9.79 -6.23 -11.61
N GLU A 494 -10.53 -6.75 -12.60
CA GLU A 494 -11.56 -6.00 -13.34
C GLU A 494 -12.73 -5.57 -12.45
N ALA A 495 -13.01 -6.31 -11.37
CA ALA A 495 -14.07 -6.01 -10.41
C ALA A 495 -13.86 -4.69 -9.65
N ASN A 496 -12.67 -4.08 -9.76
CA ASN A 496 -12.40 -2.75 -9.23
C ASN A 496 -13.32 -1.67 -9.85
N GLY A 497 -13.72 -1.83 -11.12
CA GLY A 497 -14.51 -0.84 -11.85
C GLY A 497 -13.93 0.57 -11.69
N ASN A 498 -14.75 1.49 -11.19
CA ASN A 498 -14.36 2.89 -10.95
C ASN A 498 -14.04 3.21 -9.48
N LEU A 499 -13.93 2.21 -8.59
CA LEU A 499 -13.78 2.39 -7.14
C LEU A 499 -12.49 3.13 -6.75
N LEU A 500 -11.43 2.94 -7.54
CA LEU A 500 -10.12 3.54 -7.31
C LEU A 500 -9.92 4.83 -8.12
N ASN A 501 -10.91 5.25 -8.92
CA ASN A 501 -10.84 6.52 -9.61
C ASN A 501 -10.85 7.66 -8.60
N PHE A 502 -10.03 8.67 -8.83
CA PHE A 502 -9.91 9.83 -7.97
C PHE A 502 -9.84 11.11 -8.80
N GLN A 503 -10.21 12.22 -8.17
CA GLN A 503 -10.32 13.52 -8.78
C GLN A 503 -9.64 14.58 -7.93
N LEU A 504 -9.23 15.65 -8.60
CA LEU A 504 -8.68 16.83 -7.94
C LEU A 504 -9.82 17.73 -7.45
N GLN A 505 -9.80 18.09 -6.17
CA GLN A 505 -10.67 19.08 -5.54
C GLN A 505 -9.80 20.26 -5.07
N GLY A 506 -9.64 21.27 -5.92
CA GLY A 506 -8.67 22.35 -5.69
C GLY A 506 -7.23 21.82 -5.75
N HIS A 507 -6.53 21.79 -4.62
CA HIS A 507 -5.17 21.23 -4.49
C HIS A 507 -5.16 19.84 -3.83
N GLN A 508 -6.33 19.33 -3.44
CA GLN A 508 -6.49 18.07 -2.73
C GLN A 508 -7.01 16.99 -3.66
N VAL A 509 -6.84 15.72 -3.29
CA VAL A 509 -7.37 14.58 -4.03
C VAL A 509 -8.40 13.86 -3.18
N ALA A 510 -9.48 13.44 -3.81
CA ALA A 510 -10.49 12.59 -3.22
C ALA A 510 -10.90 11.53 -4.25
N PHE A 511 -11.38 10.38 -3.80
CA PHE A 511 -11.97 9.42 -4.71
C PHE A 511 -13.15 10.06 -5.48
N SER A 512 -13.25 9.80 -6.78
CA SER A 512 -14.26 10.41 -7.64
C SER A 512 -15.65 9.88 -7.36
N HIS A 513 -15.72 8.65 -6.85
CA HIS A 513 -16.90 8.07 -6.28
C HIS A 513 -16.66 7.99 -4.76
N GLU A 514 -17.61 8.52 -3.99
CA GLU A 514 -17.83 7.98 -2.65
C GLU A 514 -17.98 6.47 -2.83
N ALA A 515 -17.44 5.68 -1.91
CA ALA A 515 -17.65 4.25 -1.99
C ALA A 515 -19.17 4.05 -1.96
N VAL A 516 -19.75 3.78 -3.14
CA VAL A 516 -21.02 3.11 -3.23
C VAL A 516 -20.69 1.77 -2.63
N VAL A 517 -20.88 1.67 -1.31
CA VAL A 517 -21.22 0.38 -0.71
C VAL A 517 -22.26 -0.15 -1.67
N ASN A 518 -22.01 -1.31 -2.26
CA ASN A 518 -23.11 -2.11 -2.78
C ASN A 518 -24.03 -2.33 -1.58
N VAL A 519 -24.92 -1.37 -1.31
CA VAL A 519 -26.29 -1.67 -1.00
C VAL A 519 -26.66 -2.58 -2.14
N ILE A 520 -26.71 -3.88 -1.84
CA ILE A 520 -27.22 -4.89 -2.73
C ILE A 520 -28.52 -4.31 -3.28
N ASN A 521 -28.48 -3.82 -4.52
CA ASN A 521 -29.70 -3.50 -5.21
C ASN A 521 -30.37 -4.86 -5.41
N PRO A 522 -31.67 -5.01 -5.08
CA PRO A 522 -32.37 -6.28 -5.20
C PRO A 522 -32.62 -6.56 -6.68
N SER A 523 -31.59 -6.89 -7.44
CA SER A 523 -31.72 -7.58 -8.71
C SER A 523 -31.75 -9.07 -8.40
N THR A 524 -32.98 -9.56 -8.33
CA THR A 524 -33.42 -10.91 -8.73
C THR A 524 -32.33 -11.89 -9.12
N GLU A 525 -32.26 -12.94 -8.30
CA GLU A 525 -31.70 -14.28 -8.54
C GLU A 525 -30.19 -14.44 -8.40
N ASP A 526 -29.74 -14.64 -7.16
CA ASP A 526 -29.36 -15.99 -6.72
C ASP A 526 -29.43 -16.15 -5.18
N ASN A 527 -30.45 -16.92 -4.76
CA ASN A 527 -30.73 -17.58 -3.46
C ASN A 527 -29.85 -17.29 -2.23
N PHE A 528 -30.25 -16.33 -1.36
CA PHE A 528 -30.21 -16.52 0.09
C PHE A 528 -31.42 -15.85 0.75
N GLN A 529 -32.32 -16.66 1.30
CA GLN A 529 -33.59 -16.25 1.89
C GLN A 529 -33.33 -15.35 3.11
N VAL A 530 -33.77 -14.09 3.11
CA VAL A 530 -33.99 -13.32 4.35
C VAL A 530 -35.46 -13.50 4.71
N MET A 531 -35.74 -14.16 5.83
CA MET A 531 -37.10 -14.36 6.30
C MET A 531 -37.54 -13.14 7.10
N GLN A 532 -38.52 -12.41 6.57
CA GLN A 532 -39.24 -11.38 7.33
C GLN A 532 -40.54 -11.96 7.88
N GLY A 533 -40.85 -11.66 9.14
CA GLY A 533 -42.03 -12.20 9.80
C GLY A 533 -42.36 -11.46 11.08
N LYS A 534 -43.17 -12.10 11.92
CA LYS A 534 -43.44 -11.61 13.27
C LYS A 534 -42.92 -12.59 14.31
N TYR A 535 -42.23 -12.07 15.30
CA TYR A 535 -41.84 -12.79 16.50
C TYR A 535 -42.43 -12.07 17.72
N ARG A 536 -43.23 -12.80 18.50
CA ARG A 536 -43.99 -12.25 19.64
C ARG A 536 -44.76 -10.96 19.27
N SER A 537 -45.45 -11.00 18.13
CA SER A 537 -46.27 -9.92 17.57
C SER A 537 -45.50 -8.68 17.08
N SER A 538 -44.17 -8.65 17.21
CA SER A 538 -43.30 -7.59 16.71
C SER A 538 -42.58 -8.05 15.44
N GLU A 539 -42.00 -7.12 14.67
CA GLU A 539 -41.29 -7.45 13.44
C GLU A 539 -40.06 -8.33 13.73
N MET A 540 -39.78 -9.26 12.83
CA MET A 540 -38.62 -10.14 12.90
C MET A 540 -37.91 -10.17 11.55
N VAL A 541 -36.59 -10.06 11.60
CA VAL A 541 -35.67 -10.30 10.51
C VAL A 541 -34.84 -11.53 10.88
N SER A 542 -34.83 -12.53 9.99
CA SER A 542 -34.01 -13.73 10.15
C SER A 542 -33.20 -14.01 8.90
N ALA A 543 -31.92 -14.33 9.11
CA ALA A 543 -30.97 -14.66 8.07
C ALA A 543 -29.82 -15.50 8.66
N TRP A 544 -28.86 -15.90 7.84
CA TRP A 544 -27.59 -16.40 8.34
C TRP A 544 -26.84 -15.29 9.11
N ALA A 545 -25.91 -15.68 9.97
CA ALA A 545 -25.30 -14.79 10.95
C ALA A 545 -24.65 -13.54 10.34
N GLN A 546 -23.98 -13.68 9.19
CA GLN A 546 -23.30 -12.57 8.53
C GLN A 546 -24.31 -11.59 7.91
N GLU A 547 -25.27 -12.09 7.15
CA GLU A 547 -26.30 -11.33 6.46
C GLU A 547 -27.23 -10.63 7.45
N LEU A 548 -27.52 -11.26 8.58
CA LEU A 548 -28.30 -10.66 9.66
C LEU A 548 -27.58 -9.45 10.25
N VAL A 549 -26.27 -9.57 10.47
CA VAL A 549 -25.43 -8.49 10.99
C VAL A 549 -25.34 -7.34 9.99
N GLU A 550 -25.13 -7.63 8.71
CA GLU A 550 -25.11 -6.64 7.63
C GLU A 550 -26.44 -5.89 7.54
N ARG A 551 -27.56 -6.62 7.63
CA ARG A 551 -28.90 -6.03 7.63
C ARG A 551 -29.12 -5.12 8.84
N LEU A 552 -28.80 -5.58 10.05
CA LEU A 552 -28.93 -4.78 11.27
C LEU A 552 -28.04 -3.53 11.22
N ALA A 553 -26.83 -3.64 10.67
CA ALA A 553 -25.93 -2.51 10.53
C ALA A 553 -26.49 -1.45 9.55
N SER A 554 -27.13 -1.88 8.47
CA SER A 554 -27.86 -1.01 7.54
C SER A 554 -29.06 -0.33 8.20
N ASP A 555 -29.88 -1.08 8.94
CA ASP A 555 -31.05 -0.54 9.65
C ASP A 555 -30.62 0.51 10.71
N LEU A 556 -29.46 0.31 11.35
CA LEU A 556 -28.84 1.29 12.26
C LEU A 556 -28.36 2.55 11.54
N LEU A 557 -27.74 2.42 10.36
CA LEU A 557 -27.32 3.57 9.56
C LEU A 557 -28.53 4.43 9.16
N LEU A 558 -29.59 3.79 8.66
CA LEU A 558 -30.82 4.49 8.29
C LEU A 558 -31.44 5.22 9.49
N ALA A 559 -31.46 4.59 10.67
CA ALA A 559 -31.91 5.24 11.89
C ALA A 559 -31.04 6.43 12.30
N ALA A 560 -29.72 6.35 12.10
CA ALA A 560 -28.80 7.43 12.40
C ALA A 560 -28.99 8.63 11.48
N GLU A 561 -29.08 8.38 10.17
CA GLU A 561 -29.29 9.43 9.16
C GLU A 561 -30.63 10.16 9.36
N GLU A 562 -31.70 9.42 9.67
CA GLU A 562 -33.01 9.97 9.98
C GLU A 562 -32.98 10.88 11.22
N ALA A 563 -32.43 10.38 12.33
CA ALA A 563 -32.33 11.15 13.56
C ALA A 563 -31.47 12.41 13.42
N ILE A 564 -30.35 12.32 12.71
CA ILE A 564 -29.46 13.47 12.51
C ILE A 564 -30.10 14.51 11.60
N ARG A 565 -30.86 14.09 10.58
CA ARG A 565 -31.61 15.02 9.74
C ARG A 565 -32.68 15.77 10.52
N GLU A 566 -33.32 15.13 11.50
CA GLU A 566 -34.40 15.71 12.30
C GLU A 566 -33.88 16.55 13.48
N GLU A 567 -32.82 16.09 14.16
CA GLU A 567 -32.41 16.60 15.48
C GLU A 567 -30.93 16.96 15.58
N GLY A 568 -30.16 16.73 14.50
CA GLY A 568 -28.72 17.03 14.43
C GLY A 568 -27.82 16.05 15.19
N GLN A 569 -28.40 15.11 15.95
CA GLN A 569 -27.70 14.12 16.76
C GLN A 569 -28.42 12.77 16.73
N PHE A 570 -27.66 11.68 16.83
CA PHE A 570 -28.17 10.33 16.98
C PHE A 570 -27.74 9.75 18.33
N HIS A 571 -28.65 9.11 19.07
CA HIS A 571 -28.37 8.56 20.41
C HIS A 571 -28.54 7.04 20.35
N LEU A 572 -27.41 6.33 20.32
CA LEU A 572 -27.32 4.88 20.21
C LEU A 572 -26.89 4.27 21.55
N ALA A 573 -27.76 3.46 22.15
CA ALA A 573 -27.45 2.70 23.34
C ALA A 573 -27.09 1.24 23.00
N LEU A 574 -25.94 0.77 23.45
CA LEU A 574 -25.40 -0.56 23.15
C LEU A 574 -25.33 -1.43 24.41
N SER A 575 -25.90 -2.63 24.34
CA SER A 575 -25.69 -3.65 25.37
C SER A 575 -24.30 -4.27 25.28
N GLY A 576 -23.81 -4.80 26.39
CA GLY A 576 -22.63 -5.65 26.40
C GLY A 576 -22.87 -7.10 25.96
N GLY A 577 -21.87 -7.95 26.21
CA GLY A 577 -21.94 -9.39 25.96
C GLY A 577 -21.42 -9.83 24.58
N SER A 578 -21.60 -11.11 24.26
CA SER A 578 -21.08 -11.71 23.02
C SER A 578 -21.95 -11.44 21.79
N SER A 579 -23.25 -11.20 21.97
CA SER A 579 -24.21 -10.97 20.88
C SER A 579 -23.87 -9.78 19.96
N PRO A 580 -23.50 -8.58 20.48
CA PRO A 580 -23.22 -7.43 19.62
C PRO A 580 -21.83 -7.46 18.97
N VAL A 581 -20.93 -8.38 19.33
CA VAL A 581 -19.52 -8.38 18.89
C VAL A 581 -19.39 -8.36 17.36
N ALA A 582 -20.16 -9.21 16.66
CA ALA A 582 -20.14 -9.28 15.20
C ALA A 582 -20.60 -7.98 14.56
N LEU A 583 -21.63 -7.35 15.13
CA LEU A 583 -22.14 -6.05 14.68
C LEU A 583 -21.16 -4.91 14.95
N LEU A 584 -20.54 -4.84 16.13
CA LEU A 584 -19.56 -3.80 16.45
C LEU A 584 -18.39 -3.84 15.46
N ARG A 585 -17.92 -5.04 15.11
CA ARG A 585 -16.90 -5.22 14.06
C ARG A 585 -17.41 -4.79 12.69
N ALA A 586 -18.64 -5.14 12.32
CA ALA A 586 -19.22 -4.73 11.05
C ALA A 586 -19.38 -3.20 10.95
N LEU A 587 -19.83 -2.54 12.01
CA LEU A 587 -19.94 -1.08 12.09
C LEU A 587 -18.56 -0.40 11.97
N ALA A 588 -17.53 -0.97 12.58
CA ALA A 588 -16.17 -0.45 12.51
C ALA A 588 -15.53 -0.62 11.12
N LEU A 589 -15.76 -1.76 10.46
CA LEU A 589 -15.02 -2.16 9.25
C LEU A 589 -15.75 -1.87 7.93
N ASN A 590 -17.09 -1.86 7.95
CA ASN A 590 -17.89 -1.90 6.72
C ASN A 590 -18.80 -0.68 6.53
N LEU A 591 -18.90 0.22 7.52
CA LEU A 591 -19.80 1.38 7.49
C LEU A 591 -19.09 2.70 7.79
N TYR A 592 -18.15 3.08 6.92
CA TYR A 592 -17.41 4.35 7.00
C TYR A 592 -18.29 5.60 6.84
N THR A 593 -19.47 5.46 6.23
CA THR A 593 -20.47 6.53 6.08
C THR A 593 -21.30 6.74 7.34
N PHE A 594 -21.19 5.88 8.34
CA PHE A 594 -21.94 6.03 9.58
C PHE A 594 -21.59 7.37 10.23
N PRO A 595 -22.58 8.20 10.61
CA PRO A 595 -22.34 9.59 11.02
C PRO A 595 -21.83 9.69 12.47
N TRP A 596 -20.65 9.15 12.74
CA TRP A 596 -20.04 9.04 14.07
C TRP A 596 -19.84 10.39 14.75
N ARG A 597 -19.55 11.45 13.97
CA ARG A 597 -19.35 12.81 14.51
C ARG A 597 -20.59 13.36 15.21
N ASN A 598 -21.77 12.94 14.78
CA ASN A 598 -23.07 13.35 15.30
C ASN A 598 -23.74 12.25 16.15
N THR A 599 -23.07 11.12 16.34
CA THR A 599 -23.59 9.99 17.12
C THR A 599 -23.07 10.05 18.54
N HIS A 600 -23.96 9.87 19.51
CA HIS A 600 -23.68 9.63 20.92
C HIS A 600 -23.83 8.13 21.24
N ILE A 601 -22.81 7.54 21.85
CA ILE A 601 -22.78 6.14 22.26
C ILE A 601 -23.01 6.05 23.77
N TRP A 602 -24.01 5.28 24.16
CA TRP A 602 -24.40 5.03 25.55
C TRP A 602 -24.26 3.54 25.87
N GLN A 603 -23.81 3.21 27.07
CA GLN A 603 -23.91 1.85 27.57
C GLN A 603 -25.32 1.58 28.08
N VAL A 604 -25.89 0.43 27.70
CA VAL A 604 -27.15 -0.07 28.26
C VAL A 604 -26.92 -0.74 29.62
N ASP A 605 -25.78 -1.39 29.77
CA ASP A 605 -25.38 -2.06 31.00
C ASP A 605 -23.87 -2.14 31.14
N GLU A 606 -23.39 -2.24 32.38
CA GLU A 606 -21.97 -2.39 32.69
C GLU A 606 -21.77 -3.27 33.95
N ARG A 607 -20.68 -4.04 33.94
CA ARG A 607 -20.22 -4.80 35.10
C ARG A 607 -19.49 -3.87 36.06
N CYS A 608 -19.70 -4.08 37.36
CA CYS A 608 -18.99 -3.35 38.40
C CYS A 608 -17.53 -3.82 38.51
N VAL A 609 -16.76 -3.52 37.47
CA VAL A 609 -15.33 -3.76 37.28
C VAL A 609 -14.73 -2.50 36.65
N PRO A 610 -13.42 -2.24 36.79
CA PRO A 610 -12.77 -1.14 36.10
C PRO A 610 -12.93 -1.24 34.58
N HIS A 611 -13.11 -0.10 33.89
CA HIS A 611 -13.26 -0.03 32.43
C HIS A 611 -12.07 -0.57 31.63
N THR A 612 -10.93 -0.82 32.28
CA THR A 612 -9.74 -1.41 31.67
C THR A 612 -9.72 -2.94 31.73
N GLU A 613 -10.60 -3.56 32.53
CA GLU A 613 -10.64 -5.01 32.69
C GLU A 613 -11.38 -5.70 31.55
N THR A 614 -10.97 -6.94 31.25
CA THR A 614 -11.56 -7.77 30.19
C THR A 614 -13.04 -8.07 30.42
N GLY A 615 -13.52 -7.98 31.65
CA GLY A 615 -14.94 -8.14 31.99
C GLY A 615 -15.80 -6.92 31.72
N SER A 616 -15.23 -5.75 31.39
CA SER A 616 -16.00 -4.53 31.14
C SER A 616 -16.65 -4.53 29.76
N ASN A 617 -17.93 -4.18 29.73
CA ASN A 617 -18.67 -3.94 28.49
C ASN A 617 -18.08 -2.74 27.74
N PHE A 618 -17.64 -1.69 28.46
CA PHE A 618 -16.98 -0.52 27.87
C PHE A 618 -15.68 -0.92 27.19
N ARG A 619 -14.86 -1.75 27.85
CA ARG A 619 -13.63 -2.28 27.25
C ARG A 619 -13.91 -3.00 25.93
N SER A 620 -14.96 -3.83 25.91
CA SER A 620 -15.36 -4.55 24.70
C SER A 620 -15.81 -3.60 23.58
N ILE A 621 -16.64 -2.60 23.89
CA ILE A 621 -17.06 -1.58 22.92
C ILE A 621 -15.86 -0.77 22.43
N HIS A 622 -14.93 -0.42 23.32
CA HIS A 622 -13.71 0.28 22.98
C HIS A 622 -12.86 -0.53 22.00
N ASP A 623 -12.58 -1.78 22.34
CA ASP A 623 -11.68 -2.66 21.59
C ASP A 623 -12.29 -3.14 20.26
N LEU A 624 -13.62 -3.14 20.12
CA LEU A 624 -14.30 -3.61 18.91
C LEU A 624 -14.80 -2.49 18.02
N LEU A 625 -15.03 -1.29 18.56
CA LEU A 625 -15.61 -0.17 17.83
C LEU A 625 -14.83 1.13 18.04
N LEU A 626 -14.75 1.65 19.28
CA LEU A 626 -14.30 3.04 19.52
C LEU A 626 -12.85 3.30 19.09
N GLN A 627 -11.97 2.30 19.16
CA GLN A 627 -10.58 2.48 18.73
C GLN A 627 -10.42 2.58 17.19
N TYR A 628 -11.45 2.20 16.43
CA TYR A 628 -11.44 2.17 14.97
C TYR A 628 -12.26 3.30 14.32
N ILE A 629 -13.06 4.04 15.09
CA ILE A 629 -13.96 5.08 14.57
C ILE A 629 -13.59 6.47 15.11
N HIS A 630 -13.91 7.51 14.33
CA HIS A 630 -13.73 8.90 14.74
C HIS A 630 -15.03 9.47 15.35
N ILE A 631 -15.18 9.30 16.67
CA ILE A 631 -16.27 9.86 17.47
C ILE A 631 -15.70 10.90 18.47
N PRO A 632 -16.33 12.08 18.62
CA PRO A 632 -15.90 13.05 19.64
C PRO A 632 -15.97 12.45 21.05
N TYR A 633 -14.95 12.68 21.88
CA TYR A 633 -14.91 12.11 23.24
C TYR A 633 -16.15 12.46 24.08
N PHE A 634 -16.69 13.68 23.93
CA PHE A 634 -17.90 14.13 24.63
C PHE A 634 -19.19 13.43 24.15
N ASN A 635 -19.13 12.63 23.09
CA ASN A 635 -20.23 11.80 22.61
C ASN A 635 -20.16 10.35 23.14
N ILE A 636 -19.14 10.01 23.94
CA ILE A 636 -18.99 8.67 24.52
C ILE A 636 -19.44 8.71 25.98
N HIS A 637 -20.46 7.93 26.33
CA HIS A 637 -21.11 7.96 27.64
C HIS A 637 -20.96 6.59 28.33
N PRO A 638 -19.82 6.33 29.01
CA PRO A 638 -19.65 5.14 29.84
C PRO A 638 -20.50 5.23 31.12
N MET A 639 -21.01 4.10 31.59
CA MET A 639 -21.65 4.00 32.90
C MET A 639 -20.62 4.21 34.02
N PRO A 640 -20.87 5.11 34.98
CA PRO A 640 -19.93 5.45 36.04
C PRO A 640 -19.92 4.37 37.13
N VAL A 641 -19.36 3.20 36.80
CA VAL A 641 -19.27 2.05 37.71
C VAL A 641 -18.06 2.11 38.64
N HIS A 642 -17.08 2.97 38.36
CA HIS A 642 -15.87 3.15 39.15
C HIS A 642 -15.71 4.62 39.55
N LEU A 643 -16.26 4.99 40.71
CA LEU A 643 -16.21 6.34 41.26
C LEU A 643 -15.45 6.31 42.59
N THR A 644 -14.74 7.37 42.93
CA THR A 644 -13.98 7.47 44.20
C THR A 644 -13.03 6.29 44.50
N GLN A 645 -12.51 5.63 43.47
CA GLN A 645 -11.70 4.38 43.56
C GLN A 645 -12.46 3.16 44.11
N ARG A 646 -13.80 3.18 44.04
CA ARG A 646 -14.70 2.11 44.48
C ARG A 646 -15.68 1.72 43.36
N LEU A 647 -16.13 0.47 43.37
CA LEU A 647 -16.97 -0.08 42.32
C LEU A 647 -18.44 -0.15 42.77
N CYS A 648 -19.34 0.50 42.04
CA CYS A 648 -20.80 0.45 42.21
C CYS A 648 -21.31 0.61 43.65
N VAL A 649 -20.73 1.55 44.39
CA VAL A 649 -21.17 1.92 45.73
C VAL A 649 -22.37 2.87 45.61
N GLU A 650 -23.50 2.56 46.26
CA GLU A 650 -24.73 3.35 46.15
C GLU A 650 -24.54 4.81 46.60
N GLU A 651 -23.74 5.03 47.64
CA GLU A 651 -23.44 6.37 48.16
C GLU A 651 -22.66 7.25 47.17
N ASP A 652 -21.98 6.66 46.18
CA ASP A 652 -21.27 7.41 45.13
C ASP A 652 -22.23 7.97 44.06
N GLY A 653 -23.50 7.58 44.09
CA GLY A 653 -24.54 8.15 43.24
C GLY A 653 -24.38 7.86 41.74
N GLY A 654 -23.64 6.80 41.37
CA GLY A 654 -23.36 6.43 39.97
C GLY A 654 -24.61 6.38 39.08
N PRO A 655 -25.68 5.64 39.45
CA PRO A 655 -26.92 5.62 38.67
C PRO A 655 -27.54 7.01 38.47
N ALA A 656 -27.59 7.84 39.51
CA ALA A 656 -28.14 9.19 39.45
C ALA A 656 -27.29 10.13 38.57
N LEU A 657 -25.96 9.95 38.56
CA LEU A 657 -25.05 10.70 37.67
C LEU A 657 -25.30 10.35 36.20
N TYR A 658 -25.43 9.06 35.89
CA TYR A 658 -25.70 8.62 34.52
C TYR A 658 -27.09 9.06 34.05
N GLU A 659 -28.10 8.96 34.92
CA GLU A 659 -29.46 9.46 34.67
C GLU A 659 -29.47 10.97 34.40
N LYS A 660 -28.69 11.75 35.14
CA LYS A 660 -28.54 13.20 34.90
C LYS A 660 -27.92 13.50 33.54
N GLU A 661 -26.91 12.75 33.12
CA GLU A 661 -26.32 12.90 31.77
C GLU A 661 -27.31 12.52 30.67
N ILE A 662 -28.07 11.43 30.85
CA ILE A 662 -29.15 11.05 29.92
C ILE A 662 -30.17 12.19 29.79
N ASN A 663 -30.68 12.70 30.91
CA ASN A 663 -31.69 13.77 30.89
C ASN A 663 -31.18 15.11 30.31
N LYS A 664 -29.88 15.34 30.37
CA LYS A 664 -29.23 16.53 29.81
C LYS A 664 -29.04 16.43 28.29
N HIS A 665 -28.75 15.24 27.78
CA HIS A 665 -28.37 15.04 26.38
C HIS A 665 -29.46 14.41 25.51
N VAL A 666 -30.31 13.56 26.09
CA VAL A 666 -31.34 12.80 25.38
C VAL A 666 -32.70 13.41 25.67
N ASN A 667 -33.31 14.06 24.68
CA ASN A 667 -34.59 14.75 24.84
C ASN A 667 -35.69 13.77 25.31
N GLY A 668 -36.32 14.07 26.45
CA GLY A 668 -37.34 13.21 27.07
C GLY A 668 -36.84 11.81 27.45
N SER A 669 -35.52 11.62 27.53
CA SER A 669 -34.88 10.31 27.74
C SER A 669 -35.25 9.28 26.65
N ASN A 670 -35.59 9.76 25.45
CA ASN A 670 -35.99 8.94 24.32
C ASN A 670 -34.78 8.67 23.41
N PHE A 671 -34.11 7.54 23.63
CA PHE A 671 -33.02 7.09 22.76
C PHE A 671 -33.54 6.84 21.34
N HIS A 672 -32.77 7.27 20.34
CA HIS A 672 -33.10 6.99 18.95
C HIS A 672 -33.04 5.50 18.63
N TYR A 673 -32.05 4.80 19.19
CA TYR A 673 -31.92 3.37 19.04
C TYR A 673 -31.32 2.72 20.30
N VAL A 674 -31.94 1.65 20.77
CA VAL A 674 -31.41 0.79 21.83
C VAL A 674 -31.19 -0.61 21.25
N LEU A 675 -29.95 -1.08 21.26
CA LEU A 675 -29.60 -2.43 20.84
C LEU A 675 -29.39 -3.33 22.07
N LEU A 676 -30.11 -4.43 22.10
CA LEU A 676 -30.13 -5.40 23.18
C LEU A 676 -29.68 -6.78 22.72
N GLY A 677 -28.89 -7.45 23.55
CA GLY A 677 -28.69 -8.90 23.51
C GLY A 677 -29.63 -9.63 24.48
N VAL A 678 -29.72 -10.96 24.33
CA VAL A 678 -30.50 -11.81 25.23
C VAL A 678 -29.63 -12.95 25.80
N GLY A 679 -29.60 -13.09 27.12
CA GLY A 679 -28.96 -14.20 27.85
C GLY A 679 -29.69 -15.53 27.65
N GLN A 680 -29.06 -16.67 27.94
CA GLN A 680 -29.69 -18.00 27.78
C GLN A 680 -30.89 -18.23 28.71
N ASP A 681 -30.89 -17.53 29.84
CA ASP A 681 -31.96 -17.41 30.84
C ASP A 681 -33.01 -16.34 30.48
N GLY A 682 -32.87 -15.65 29.35
CA GLY A 682 -33.77 -14.58 28.91
C GLY A 682 -33.55 -13.22 29.58
N HIS A 683 -32.45 -13.03 30.32
CA HIS A 683 -32.05 -11.70 30.79
C HIS A 683 -31.65 -10.79 29.61
N THR A 684 -31.76 -9.48 29.79
CA THR A 684 -31.28 -8.47 28.84
C THR A 684 -30.84 -7.23 29.62
N ALA A 685 -29.90 -6.44 29.11
CA ALA A 685 -29.41 -5.23 29.80
C ALA A 685 -28.96 -5.48 31.25
N SER A 686 -28.48 -6.68 31.61
CA SER A 686 -28.24 -7.06 33.03
C SER A 686 -29.48 -7.01 33.96
N LEU A 687 -30.70 -7.12 33.41
CA LEU A 687 -31.97 -7.30 34.12
C LEU A 687 -32.34 -8.79 34.17
N PHE A 688 -32.20 -9.40 35.35
CA PHE A 688 -32.43 -10.82 35.63
C PHE A 688 -33.84 -11.07 36.23
N GLN A 689 -34.25 -12.34 36.30
CA GLN A 689 -35.58 -12.78 36.78
C GLN A 689 -35.97 -12.18 38.13
N ASP A 690 -35.04 -12.16 39.09
CA ASP A 690 -35.29 -11.70 40.47
C ASP A 690 -34.87 -10.25 40.72
N THR A 691 -34.68 -9.46 39.65
CA THR A 691 -34.33 -8.03 39.81
C THR A 691 -35.48 -7.31 40.52
N LYS A 692 -35.26 -6.96 41.79
CA LYS A 692 -36.21 -6.19 42.60
C LYS A 692 -36.25 -4.75 42.09
N LEU A 693 -37.29 -4.41 41.35
CA LEU A 693 -37.64 -3.03 41.01
C LEU A 693 -38.53 -2.49 42.14
N GLU A 694 -37.95 -2.17 43.30
CA GLU A 694 -38.72 -1.58 44.41
C GLU A 694 -39.12 -0.14 44.05
N ASN A 695 -40.42 0.12 43.88
CA ASN A 695 -41.11 1.42 43.82
C ASN A 695 -40.58 2.56 42.88
N ASP A 696 -39.52 2.32 42.11
CA ASP A 696 -38.86 3.33 41.26
C ASP A 696 -39.30 3.23 39.78
N GLU A 697 -40.62 3.24 39.50
CA GLU A 697 -41.14 3.19 38.11
C GLU A 697 -40.64 4.37 37.23
N GLU A 698 -40.16 5.46 37.86
CA GLU A 698 -39.67 6.66 37.18
C GLU A 698 -38.17 6.66 36.89
N ARG A 699 -37.36 5.80 37.54
CA ARG A 699 -35.91 5.79 37.35
C ARG A 699 -35.50 5.20 36.00
N LEU A 700 -34.46 5.79 35.42
CA LEU A 700 -33.85 5.38 34.15
C LEU A 700 -32.69 4.41 34.33
N VAL A 701 -31.99 4.47 35.46
CA VAL A 701 -30.75 3.71 35.72
C VAL A 701 -30.79 3.13 37.13
N ILE A 702 -30.42 1.86 37.28
CA ILE A 702 -30.38 1.16 38.56
C ILE A 702 -29.12 0.30 38.71
N LEU A 703 -28.81 -0.07 39.95
CA LEU A 703 -27.91 -1.19 40.22
C LEU A 703 -28.71 -2.49 40.26
N THR A 704 -28.16 -3.55 39.69
CA THR A 704 -28.78 -4.88 39.68
C THR A 704 -27.79 -5.93 40.16
N GLU A 705 -28.33 -7.08 40.56
CA GLU A 705 -27.53 -8.22 41.02
C GLU A 705 -27.65 -9.38 40.03
N SER A 706 -26.51 -9.85 39.55
CA SER A 706 -26.36 -10.97 38.65
C SER A 706 -26.14 -12.27 39.43
N PRO A 707 -26.73 -13.40 39.00
CA PRO A 707 -26.45 -14.70 39.58
C PRO A 707 -25.00 -15.17 39.33
N ILE A 708 -24.25 -14.50 38.43
CA ILE A 708 -22.89 -14.86 38.04
C ILE A 708 -21.94 -13.70 38.36
N LYS A 709 -20.77 -14.01 38.96
CA LYS A 709 -19.74 -13.01 39.28
C LYS A 709 -19.24 -12.26 38.04
N PRO A 710 -18.92 -10.94 38.15
CA PRO A 710 -19.15 -10.08 39.32
C PRO A 710 -20.64 -9.93 39.59
N HIS A 711 -21.10 -9.91 40.83
CA HIS A 711 -22.56 -9.91 41.11
C HIS A 711 -23.20 -8.56 40.76
N GLN A 712 -22.64 -7.44 41.20
CA GLN A 712 -23.23 -6.14 40.89
C GLN A 712 -23.05 -5.73 39.42
N ARG A 713 -24.08 -5.06 38.90
CA ARG A 713 -24.18 -4.47 37.57
C ARG A 713 -24.84 -3.09 37.67
N MET A 714 -24.54 -2.21 36.73
CA MET A 714 -25.34 -1.02 36.47
C MET A 714 -26.12 -1.23 35.17
N SER A 715 -27.38 -0.81 35.13
CA SER A 715 -28.31 -1.16 34.05
C SER A 715 -29.31 -0.04 33.78
N LEU A 716 -29.67 0.16 32.51
CA LEU A 716 -30.86 0.89 32.12
C LEU A 716 -32.12 0.10 32.51
N THR A 717 -33.11 0.78 33.09
CA THR A 717 -34.39 0.17 33.44
C THR A 717 -35.25 -0.12 32.20
N PHE A 718 -36.27 -0.98 32.36
CA PHE A 718 -37.29 -1.15 31.32
C PHE A 718 -38.02 0.17 31.00
N THR A 719 -38.14 1.09 31.96
CA THR A 719 -38.69 2.43 31.72
C THR A 719 -37.83 3.20 30.72
N ALA A 720 -36.50 3.21 30.87
CA ALA A 720 -35.60 3.85 29.92
C ALA A 720 -35.62 3.17 28.54
N ILE A 721 -35.54 1.84 28.51
CA ILE A 721 -35.52 1.05 27.27
C ILE A 721 -36.82 1.24 26.47
N ASN A 722 -37.98 1.16 27.13
CA ASN A 722 -39.29 1.24 26.47
C ASN A 722 -39.69 2.67 26.03
N ARG A 723 -38.90 3.69 26.38
CA ARG A 723 -39.05 5.06 25.87
C ARG A 723 -38.37 5.27 24.52
N ALA A 724 -37.48 4.38 24.09
CA ALA A 724 -36.73 4.51 22.85
C ALA A 724 -37.62 4.47 21.60
N ARG A 725 -37.23 5.20 20.54
CA ARG A 725 -37.93 5.19 19.24
C ARG A 725 -37.83 3.83 18.57
N ARG A 726 -36.66 3.20 18.66
CA ARG A 726 -36.38 1.88 18.09
C ARG A 726 -35.63 1.04 19.10
N VAL A 727 -36.09 -0.19 19.29
CA VAL A 727 -35.40 -1.21 20.07
C VAL A 727 -35.11 -2.40 19.15
N GLY A 728 -33.83 -2.70 18.95
CA GLY A 728 -33.37 -3.89 18.24
C GLY A 728 -32.94 -4.96 19.22
N VAL A 729 -33.42 -6.19 19.05
CA VAL A 729 -32.99 -7.34 19.87
C VAL A 729 -32.23 -8.32 18.99
N LEU A 730 -30.93 -8.50 19.24
CA LEU A 730 -30.05 -9.38 18.48
C LEU A 730 -29.85 -10.72 19.21
N ILE A 731 -30.25 -11.82 18.57
CA ILE A 731 -30.09 -13.18 19.06
C ILE A 731 -29.37 -14.00 18.00
N MET A 732 -28.19 -14.51 18.36
CA MET A 732 -27.34 -15.27 17.44
C MET A 732 -26.80 -16.54 18.08
N GLY A 733 -26.66 -17.57 17.24
CA GLY A 733 -26.00 -18.83 17.54
C GLY A 733 -26.92 -19.92 18.11
N LYS A 734 -26.62 -21.16 17.74
CA LYS A 734 -27.35 -22.39 18.08
C LYS A 734 -27.66 -22.56 19.57
N SER A 735 -26.77 -22.09 20.45
CA SER A 735 -26.98 -22.15 21.90
C SER A 735 -28.20 -21.37 22.40
N LYS A 736 -28.80 -20.51 21.56
CA LYS A 736 -29.99 -19.71 21.88
C LYS A 736 -31.29 -20.33 21.38
N HIS A 737 -31.23 -21.44 20.63
CA HIS A 737 -32.41 -22.03 20.01
C HIS A 737 -33.52 -22.43 20.99
N GLU A 738 -33.14 -23.09 22.09
CA GLU A 738 -34.11 -23.52 23.10
C GLU A 738 -34.84 -22.32 23.71
N LEU A 739 -34.11 -21.24 24.01
CA LEU A 739 -34.67 -20.00 24.52
C LEU A 739 -35.62 -19.35 23.52
N VAL A 740 -35.22 -19.19 22.26
CA VAL A 740 -36.07 -18.60 21.20
C VAL A 740 -37.35 -19.42 21.04
N SER A 741 -37.25 -20.74 21.09
CA SER A 741 -38.41 -21.64 21.05
C SER A 741 -39.34 -21.44 22.26
N GLN A 742 -38.79 -21.33 23.47
CA GLN A 742 -39.58 -21.09 24.69
C GLN A 742 -40.27 -19.72 24.67
N LEU A 743 -39.52 -18.66 24.33
CA LEU A 743 -40.01 -17.29 24.24
C LEU A 743 -41.15 -17.14 23.22
N SER A 744 -41.11 -17.89 22.10
CA SER A 744 -42.16 -17.84 21.07
C SER A 744 -43.55 -18.27 21.58
N ARG A 745 -43.60 -19.09 22.64
CA ARG A 745 -44.83 -19.65 23.21
C ARG A 745 -45.44 -18.76 24.29
N ILE A 746 -44.71 -17.76 24.76
CA ILE A 746 -45.13 -16.87 25.85
C ILE A 746 -45.95 -15.72 25.26
N LYS A 747 -47.20 -15.59 25.73
CA LYS A 747 -48.06 -14.46 25.43
C LYS A 747 -47.90 -13.39 26.52
N GLY A 748 -47.55 -12.17 26.14
CA GLY A 748 -47.38 -11.04 27.05
C GLY A 748 -46.07 -11.08 27.85
N GLU A 749 -46.10 -10.48 29.04
CA GLU A 749 -44.96 -10.40 29.96
C GLU A 749 -44.79 -11.68 30.79
N SER A 750 -43.55 -11.99 31.12
CA SER A 750 -43.16 -13.10 31.99
C SER A 750 -42.12 -12.62 32.99
N SER A 751 -42.36 -12.88 34.27
CA SER A 751 -41.36 -12.68 35.31
C SER A 751 -40.12 -13.56 35.08
N LYS A 752 -40.32 -14.76 34.52
CA LYS A 752 -39.25 -15.74 34.25
C LYS A 752 -38.27 -15.26 33.16
N TYR A 753 -38.74 -14.54 32.15
CA TYR A 753 -37.90 -14.08 31.03
C TYR A 753 -37.97 -12.56 30.92
N PRO A 754 -37.05 -11.81 31.55
CA PRO A 754 -37.08 -10.35 31.61
C PRO A 754 -37.19 -9.63 30.25
N ILE A 755 -36.59 -10.18 29.18
CA ILE A 755 -36.72 -9.65 27.81
C ILE A 755 -38.20 -9.49 27.36
N THR A 756 -39.14 -10.21 27.96
CA THR A 756 -40.57 -10.10 27.67
C THR A 756 -41.21 -8.78 28.07
N LYS A 757 -40.57 -8.02 28.98
CA LYS A 757 -40.98 -6.68 29.44
C LYS A 757 -40.48 -5.55 28.53
N VAL A 758 -39.66 -5.85 27.51
CA VAL A 758 -39.28 -4.88 26.48
C VAL A 758 -40.44 -4.74 25.50
N GLN A 759 -41.21 -3.67 25.68
CA GLN A 759 -42.39 -3.30 24.90
C GLN A 759 -42.41 -1.77 24.75
N PRO A 760 -41.71 -1.22 23.74
CA PRO A 760 -41.71 0.21 23.49
C PRO A 760 -43.14 0.71 23.26
N LYS A 761 -43.59 1.71 24.04
CA LYS A 761 -45.00 2.16 24.00
C LYS A 761 -45.31 3.01 22.76
N THR A 762 -44.35 3.83 22.34
CA THR A 762 -44.46 4.76 21.20
C THR A 762 -43.43 4.48 20.11
N GLY A 763 -42.53 3.52 20.35
CA GLY A 763 -41.47 3.13 19.42
C GLY A 763 -41.71 1.77 18.77
N THR A 764 -40.76 1.32 17.98
CA THR A 764 -40.80 0.00 17.32
C THR A 764 -39.86 -0.99 17.99
N LEU A 765 -40.25 -2.27 18.02
CA LEU A 765 -39.43 -3.39 18.44
C LEU A 765 -39.18 -4.30 17.25
N ILE A 766 -37.91 -4.61 16.98
CA ILE A 766 -37.51 -5.52 15.90
C ILE A 766 -36.60 -6.61 16.47
N TRP A 767 -36.92 -7.86 16.14
CA TRP A 767 -36.12 -9.03 16.50
C TRP A 767 -35.22 -9.44 15.34
N TYR A 768 -33.90 -9.43 15.57
CA TYR A 768 -32.90 -9.93 14.65
C TYR A 768 -32.42 -11.29 15.17
N ILE A 769 -32.86 -12.36 14.52
CA ILE A 769 -32.60 -13.74 14.98
C ILE A 769 -31.90 -14.50 13.86
N ASP A 770 -30.72 -15.08 14.10
CA ASP A 770 -30.06 -15.87 13.05
C ASP A 770 -30.71 -17.25 12.88
N TYR A 771 -30.44 -17.91 11.75
CA TYR A 771 -31.05 -19.22 11.49
C TYR A 771 -30.68 -20.29 12.51
N ASP A 772 -29.46 -20.26 13.06
CA ASP A 772 -29.06 -21.19 14.11
C ASP A 772 -29.88 -20.98 15.39
N ALA A 773 -30.19 -19.74 15.77
CA ALA A 773 -31.04 -19.46 16.92
C ALA A 773 -32.53 -19.70 16.61
N LEU A 774 -33.00 -19.46 15.38
CA LEU A 774 -34.40 -19.61 15.03
C LEU A 774 -34.81 -21.07 14.77
N LEU A 775 -34.01 -21.79 13.98
CA LEU A 775 -34.35 -23.11 13.42
C LEU A 775 -33.64 -24.28 14.14
N GLY A 776 -32.46 -24.03 14.74
CA GLY A 776 -31.76 -24.97 15.62
C GLY A 776 -30.58 -25.70 15.00
#